data_AF-A0AAV9XEN4-F1
#
_entry.id   AF-A0AAV9XEN4-F1
#
_cell.length_a   1.000
_cell.length_b   1.000
_cell.length_c   1.000
_cell.angle_alpha   90.00
_cell.angle_beta   90.00
_cell.angle_gamma   90.00
#
_symmetry.space_group_name_H-M   'P 1'
#
loop_
_entity.id
_entity.type
_entity.pdbx_description
1 polymer ?
#
loop_
_entity_poly.entity_id
_entity_poly.type
_entity_poly.pdbx_seq_one_letter_code
_entity_poly.pdbx_strand_id
1 'polypeptide(L)'
;MDLKVQDSRLSATVYRPRPSSHGDRSSNTLSRLPPSTNSISASSSLPVSSASPALISKAKTSSSHKKKGSTLNVARKSFHSAIPESESLRSQIDAPKSSGYTNSSATTTTRTRERLRDAEEELERLRHRLELQRAVVSAPRDDAENLQYENHLAIPVTDIEKRIRDLKLTELKAKRGARRRSNVGLFNSICSTDLLFLLDTTGSMGSYIDAAKQQIRSIVSDIKVAFFNEADVRIAVVGYKDHGDSPNIQFLDFTSSVDHVLAFLNILQAVGGNDAPEDVLGGVQKALGATWKYKTRCIVHIADAPPHGRIYHDLGDSGDRYSNPGSEPHSLKLEPLIEQMIQSQINYTLLRINNTTDRMAYTFSQVYAAASADCSLHPTNRYYSSVTKSRSKHSATGKLLMHEASLGITFDELRNLVVRTVTSSASGTAARHLSRASKPTSPLTIIKEDENQEKDNSPQWDALSWFQETLVLNGFCPDVTVHGAHTLDNMMADDDYITMSVLDLTVHKRRQPFAQGGLRLASYARTAASTNRYVVKSSRRDRSQLAELVEGMRCQALCKLFALEFNALLGNENLIDFIVTACFKGISEDSGDTCISLEPFIEGEYVKYNNNAGYVHGDATNKFNKAAQAFSHFTFERSRGRFLVCDLQGVGGLLTDPVVHTSDPDRFILSPTNFGEEGFKFFFASHKCNNLCQKLELKSNATTFASATCAFKENWPSLADTVCCSNKLCGKILHRATGKRLEKLPGYTWCDACWPQLESSVVNLRCAVAPYHVFPMSRFFCESQGQNIPRKCFEHRGEVRTRDSPVISAKTRRDGITVADERLWGSLRSANTTGRD
;
A
#
# COMPACT_ATOMS: atom_id res chain seq x y z
N MET A 1 -45.32 -15.26 -32.01
CA MET A 1 -45.48 -15.17 -33.48
C MET A 1 -44.29 -15.85 -34.08
N ASP A 2 -44.52 -16.99 -34.72
CA ASP A 2 -43.54 -17.75 -35.47
C ASP A 2 -43.11 -17.02 -36.74
N LEU A 3 -41.90 -17.29 -37.21
CA LEU A 3 -41.60 -17.46 -38.64
C LEU A 3 -40.37 -18.37 -38.79
N LYS A 4 -40.28 -19.08 -39.91
CA LYS A 4 -39.60 -20.38 -40.00
C LYS A 4 -39.29 -20.72 -41.46
N VAL A 5 -38.18 -21.44 -41.72
CA VAL A 5 -37.76 -21.95 -43.06
C VAL A 5 -37.33 -20.78 -44.00
N GLN A 6 -36.26 -20.83 -44.79
CA GLN A 6 -35.88 -21.85 -45.79
C GLN A 6 -34.39 -22.14 -45.94
N ASP A 7 -34.13 -23.31 -46.53
CA ASP A 7 -32.86 -23.85 -47.03
C ASP A 7 -33.03 -24.06 -48.55
N SER A 8 -31.98 -23.82 -49.35
CA SER A 8 -32.00 -24.06 -50.80
C SER A 8 -30.62 -24.44 -51.35
N ARG A 9 -30.56 -25.60 -52.01
CA ARG A 9 -29.38 -26.20 -52.63
C ARG A 9 -29.25 -25.81 -54.11
N LEU A 10 -28.24 -26.42 -54.77
CA LEU A 10 -27.99 -26.53 -56.23
C LEU A 10 -27.06 -25.42 -56.80
N SER A 11 -26.17 -25.69 -57.77
CA SER A 11 -25.58 -26.97 -58.25
C SER A 11 -24.38 -26.70 -59.18
N ALA A 12 -23.56 -27.73 -59.45
CA ALA A 12 -22.64 -27.97 -60.59
C ALA A 12 -22.42 -26.87 -61.66
N THR A 13 -21.23 -26.70 -62.25
CA THR A 13 -20.68 -27.69 -63.21
C THR A 13 -19.17 -27.51 -63.51
N VAL A 14 -18.54 -28.58 -63.97
CA VAL A 14 -17.12 -28.74 -64.36
C VAL A 14 -16.75 -27.95 -65.63
N TYR A 15 -15.51 -27.45 -65.72
CA TYR A 15 -14.78 -27.38 -67.01
C TYR A 15 -13.26 -27.55 -66.85
N ARG A 16 -12.61 -28.28 -67.76
CA ARG A 16 -11.14 -28.49 -67.81
C ARG A 16 -10.68 -28.96 -69.22
N PRO A 17 -9.87 -28.17 -69.93
CA PRO A 17 -8.66 -28.69 -70.60
C PRO A 17 -7.43 -27.78 -70.27
N ARG A 18 -6.22 -28.29 -69.94
CA ARG A 18 -5.18 -29.03 -70.71
C ARG A 18 -4.15 -28.11 -71.44
N PRO A 19 -2.90 -28.56 -71.73
CA PRO A 19 -1.70 -27.72 -71.55
C PRO A 19 -0.66 -27.68 -72.68
N SER A 20 0.27 -26.71 -72.61
CA SER A 20 1.57 -26.61 -73.33
C SER A 20 2.34 -25.36 -72.82
N SER A 21 3.67 -25.20 -72.92
CA SER A 21 4.80 -26.10 -73.23
C SER A 21 6.15 -25.45 -72.84
N HIS A 22 7.25 -26.20 -72.96
CA HIS A 22 8.65 -25.83 -72.67
C HIS A 22 9.16 -24.47 -73.21
N GLY A 23 10.13 -23.90 -72.49
CA GLY A 23 11.16 -22.97 -72.98
C GLY A 23 12.45 -23.18 -72.15
N ASP A 24 13.61 -23.27 -72.80
CA ASP A 24 14.88 -23.76 -72.21
C ASP A 24 16.09 -22.94 -72.75
N ARG A 25 17.27 -23.10 -72.13
CA ARG A 25 18.59 -22.47 -72.39
C ARG A 25 18.75 -21.03 -71.84
N SER A 26 19.81 -20.59 -71.14
CA SER A 26 21.24 -20.97 -70.90
C SER A 26 22.29 -20.20 -71.74
N SER A 27 23.19 -19.42 -71.09
CA SER A 27 24.66 -19.57 -71.14
C SER A 27 25.47 -18.36 -70.60
N ASN A 28 26.52 -18.63 -69.81
CA ASN A 28 27.88 -18.01 -69.68
C ASN A 28 28.12 -16.56 -70.18
N THR A 29 28.89 -15.67 -69.51
CA THR A 29 30.34 -15.76 -69.14
C THR A 29 30.69 -14.86 -67.91
N LEU A 30 31.62 -15.19 -66.99
CA LEU A 30 33.11 -15.00 -67.05
C LEU A 30 33.54 -13.56 -67.47
N SER A 31 34.48 -12.85 -66.81
CA SER A 31 35.51 -13.22 -65.78
C SER A 31 36.24 -12.00 -65.13
N ARG A 32 37.23 -12.27 -64.25
CA ARG A 32 38.41 -11.46 -63.80
C ARG A 32 38.36 -10.52 -62.56
N LEU A 33 39.19 -10.92 -61.58
CA LEU A 33 39.98 -10.13 -60.61
C LEU A 33 41.43 -9.92 -61.17
N PRO A 34 42.45 -9.33 -60.50
CA PRO A 34 42.56 -8.37 -59.36
C PRO A 34 43.43 -7.12 -59.80
N PRO A 35 44.41 -6.49 -59.08
CA PRO A 35 44.73 -6.34 -57.63
C PRO A 35 45.15 -4.91 -57.12
N SER A 36 45.06 -4.70 -55.79
CA SER A 36 46.01 -4.00 -54.85
C SER A 36 46.71 -2.64 -55.12
N THR A 37 46.70 -1.70 -54.14
CA THR A 37 47.86 -1.24 -53.29
C THR A 37 47.76 0.22 -52.72
N ASN A 38 48.30 0.42 -51.49
CA ASN A 38 48.99 1.62 -50.94
C ASN A 38 48.24 2.97 -50.68
N SER A 39 48.64 3.87 -49.74
CA SER A 39 49.44 3.80 -48.48
C SER A 39 49.55 5.20 -47.78
N ILE A 40 50.17 5.30 -46.57
CA ILE A 40 50.73 6.53 -45.88
C ILE A 40 49.66 7.45 -45.19
N SER A 41 49.79 8.06 -43.99
CA SER A 41 50.77 8.09 -42.84
C SER A 41 50.00 8.44 -41.52
N ALA A 42 50.24 7.84 -40.35
CA ALA A 42 51.26 8.16 -39.30
C ALA A 42 51.26 9.63 -38.80
N SER A 43 51.35 9.96 -37.49
CA SER A 43 51.47 9.22 -36.21
C SER A 43 50.86 10.09 -35.06
N SER A 44 50.88 9.85 -33.73
CA SER A 44 51.54 8.94 -32.75
C SER A 44 50.59 8.80 -31.51
N SER A 45 50.89 8.43 -30.24
CA SER A 45 52.09 8.15 -29.41
C SER A 45 51.75 7.24 -28.19
N LEU A 46 52.70 7.03 -27.26
CA LEU A 46 52.65 6.22 -25.99
C LEU A 46 53.74 6.76 -25.01
N PRO A 47 54.10 6.18 -23.81
CA PRO A 47 53.69 4.95 -23.07
C PRO A 47 53.09 5.26 -21.64
N VAL A 48 53.18 4.56 -20.48
CA VAL A 48 54.03 3.46 -19.90
C VAL A 48 53.34 2.64 -18.74
N SER A 49 53.07 1.33 -18.95
CA SER A 49 52.92 0.26 -17.89
C SER A 49 51.82 0.43 -16.80
N SER A 50 51.59 -0.46 -15.82
CA SER A 50 52.04 -1.85 -15.53
C SER A 50 50.89 -2.61 -14.82
N ALA A 51 50.50 -3.82 -15.23
CA ALA A 51 51.00 -5.14 -14.80
C ALA A 51 50.54 -5.61 -13.39
N SER A 52 49.85 -6.76 -13.35
CA SER A 52 49.49 -7.50 -12.13
C SER A 52 50.65 -8.36 -11.60
N PRO A 53 50.54 -8.89 -10.37
CA PRO A 53 51.13 -10.19 -10.06
C PRO A 53 50.15 -11.18 -9.41
N ALA A 54 50.29 -12.44 -9.78
CA ALA A 54 49.98 -13.58 -8.92
C ALA A 54 51.30 -14.33 -8.62
N LEU A 55 51.31 -15.26 -7.64
CA LEU A 55 52.04 -16.55 -7.63
C LEU A 55 52.27 -17.11 -6.20
N ILE A 56 52.15 -18.46 -6.05
CA ILE A 56 53.01 -19.36 -5.22
C ILE A 56 53.04 -19.10 -3.67
N SER A 57 52.50 -19.94 -2.76
CA SER A 57 52.95 -21.32 -2.48
C SER A 57 52.33 -21.97 -1.21
N LYS A 58 52.41 -23.33 -1.14
CA LYS A 58 52.62 -24.23 0.03
C LYS A 58 51.81 -23.98 1.33
N ALA A 59 50.82 -24.78 1.74
CA ALA A 59 50.76 -26.24 2.03
C ALA A 59 51.36 -26.70 3.37
N LYS A 60 50.51 -27.35 4.21
CA LYS A 60 50.91 -28.43 5.14
C LYS A 60 49.69 -29.22 5.66
N THR A 61 49.87 -30.52 5.93
CA THR A 61 48.86 -31.47 6.41
C THR A 61 49.44 -32.39 7.50
N SER A 62 48.70 -32.64 8.58
CA SER A 62 48.94 -33.69 9.60
C SER A 62 47.82 -33.61 10.67
N SER A 63 46.92 -34.60 10.81
CA SER A 63 47.04 -35.84 11.62
C SER A 63 47.20 -35.58 13.13
N SER A 64 46.14 -35.57 13.94
CA SER A 64 45.28 -36.70 14.41
C SER A 64 45.89 -37.57 15.52
N HIS A 65 45.33 -37.51 16.75
CA HIS A 65 45.29 -38.57 17.79
C HIS A 65 44.49 -38.07 19.03
N LYS A 66 43.94 -38.86 19.99
CA LYS A 66 43.30 -40.20 19.99
C LYS A 66 42.83 -40.59 21.42
N LYS A 67 41.52 -40.68 21.70
CA LYS A 67 40.81 -41.46 22.77
C LYS A 67 39.35 -40.94 22.86
N LYS A 68 38.28 -41.75 22.77
CA LYS A 68 37.77 -42.85 23.62
C LYS A 68 37.32 -42.37 25.01
N GLY A 69 36.10 -42.60 25.49
CA GLY A 69 34.92 -43.31 24.92
C GLY A 69 33.58 -42.65 25.35
N SER A 70 32.44 -43.00 24.72
CA SER A 70 31.50 -44.09 25.09
C SER A 70 30.45 -43.66 26.14
N THR A 71 29.12 -43.91 26.06
CA THR A 71 28.20 -44.59 25.09
C THR A 71 26.75 -44.28 25.57
N LEU A 72 25.62 -44.42 24.85
CA LEU A 72 25.26 -44.97 23.52
C LEU A 72 24.03 -44.20 22.93
N ASN A 73 23.48 -44.69 21.82
CA ASN A 73 22.16 -44.39 21.21
C ASN A 73 20.99 -45.03 22.04
N VAL A 74 19.68 -45.00 21.74
CA VAL A 74 18.85 -45.17 20.51
C VAL A 74 17.46 -44.55 20.82
N ALA A 75 16.69 -43.78 20.03
CA ALA A 75 16.41 -43.61 18.59
C ALA A 75 15.16 -44.35 18.02
N ARG A 76 14.09 -43.56 17.73
CA ARG A 76 13.04 -43.71 16.68
C ARG A 76 11.88 -44.74 16.80
N LYS A 77 10.73 -44.32 16.21
CA LYS A 77 9.60 -45.07 15.58
C LYS A 77 8.60 -45.83 16.51
N SER A 78 7.37 -46.18 16.09
CA SER A 78 6.32 -45.53 15.24
C SER A 78 5.07 -46.43 15.06
N PHE A 79 3.87 -45.83 14.87
CA PHE A 79 2.61 -46.39 14.27
C PHE A 79 1.70 -47.38 15.06
N HIS A 80 0.38 -47.16 14.93
CA HIS A 80 -0.81 -48.08 15.01
C HIS A 80 -1.05 -48.92 16.30
N SER A 81 -2.27 -49.40 16.67
CA SER A 81 -3.69 -49.08 16.33
C SER A 81 -4.69 -49.91 17.19
N ALA A 82 -5.91 -49.40 17.47
CA ALA A 82 -7.12 -50.11 18.00
C ALA A 82 -7.01 -50.80 19.39
N ILE A 83 -7.98 -50.82 20.34
CA ILE A 83 -9.46 -51.02 20.35
C ILE A 83 -9.83 -52.49 20.00
N PRO A 84 -10.73 -53.23 20.74
CA PRO A 84 -11.63 -52.91 21.87
C PRO A 84 -11.56 -53.88 23.10
N GLU A 85 -12.61 -53.84 23.95
CA GLU A 85 -13.21 -54.94 24.77
C GLU A 85 -12.51 -55.43 26.07
N SER A 86 -13.23 -55.94 27.10
CA SER A 86 -14.68 -56.20 27.31
C SER A 86 -15.14 -56.15 28.80
N GLU A 87 -16.47 -56.15 29.02
CA GLU A 87 -17.24 -56.65 30.20
C GLU A 87 -16.94 -56.16 31.65
N SER A 88 -17.88 -55.52 32.36
CA SER A 88 -19.04 -56.04 33.16
C SER A 88 -18.68 -56.40 34.63
N LEU A 89 -19.55 -56.44 35.66
CA LEU A 89 -21.02 -56.59 35.76
C LEU A 89 -21.59 -56.17 37.16
N ARG A 90 -22.66 -55.36 37.25
CA ARG A 90 -23.59 -55.12 38.43
C ARG A 90 -22.94 -54.66 39.78
N SER A 91 -23.62 -54.17 40.83
CA SER A 91 -25.02 -53.81 41.18
C SER A 91 -24.97 -52.59 42.14
N GLN A 92 -25.71 -51.49 41.96
CA GLN A 92 -27.13 -51.23 42.35
C GLN A 92 -27.31 -50.77 43.83
N ILE A 93 -28.25 -49.83 44.03
CA ILE A 93 -28.87 -49.34 45.29
C ILE A 93 -28.30 -48.02 45.91
N ASP A 94 -29.19 -47.02 45.87
CA ASP A 94 -29.46 -45.83 46.72
C ASP A 94 -28.44 -44.70 47.03
N ALA A 95 -29.04 -43.52 47.12
CA ALA A 95 -28.53 -42.22 47.57
C ALA A 95 -29.42 -41.76 48.78
N PRO A 96 -29.16 -40.67 49.54
CA PRO A 96 -28.34 -39.51 49.15
C PRO A 96 -27.54 -38.77 50.27
N LYS A 97 -26.92 -37.65 49.86
CA LYS A 97 -26.43 -36.47 50.64
C LYS A 97 -25.02 -36.48 51.28
N SER A 98 -24.20 -35.59 50.72
CA SER A 98 -23.35 -34.56 51.39
C SER A 98 -21.99 -34.90 52.03
N SER A 99 -21.03 -34.00 51.76
CA SER A 99 -19.67 -33.85 52.35
C SER A 99 -18.62 -34.90 51.96
N GLY A 100 -17.34 -34.50 51.94
CA GLY A 100 -16.19 -35.40 51.66
C GLY A 100 -15.26 -35.02 50.48
N TYR A 101 -14.88 -33.75 50.30
CA TYR A 101 -13.83 -33.39 49.33
C TYR A 101 -12.43 -33.71 49.89
N THR A 102 -11.68 -34.62 49.26
CA THR A 102 -10.22 -34.76 49.47
C THR A 102 -9.45 -35.02 48.18
N ASN A 103 -8.92 -33.93 47.62
CA ASN A 103 -7.67 -33.79 46.84
C ASN A 103 -7.13 -34.97 46.00
N SER A 104 -7.09 -34.77 44.68
CA SER A 104 -5.95 -35.19 43.84
C SER A 104 -5.31 -33.95 43.19
N SER A 105 -4.01 -33.73 43.38
CA SER A 105 -3.35 -32.49 42.96
C SER A 105 -3.10 -32.43 41.45
N ALA A 106 -3.43 -31.30 40.82
CA ALA A 106 -3.11 -31.00 39.42
C ALA A 106 -2.25 -29.73 39.33
N THR A 107 -1.06 -29.85 38.74
CA THR A 107 -0.03 -28.80 38.74
C THR A 107 -0.41 -27.63 37.81
N THR A 108 -1.09 -26.62 38.34
CA THR A 108 -1.52 -25.43 37.58
C THR A 108 -0.33 -24.62 37.06
N THR A 109 -0.28 -24.37 35.76
CA THR A 109 0.74 -23.52 35.11
C THR A 109 0.67 -22.07 35.61
N THR A 110 1.82 -21.39 35.71
CA THR A 110 1.95 -20.02 36.26
C THR A 110 0.99 -19.04 35.58
N ARG A 111 0.92 -19.06 34.25
CA ARG A 111 0.04 -18.22 33.42
C ARG A 111 -1.46 -18.37 33.70
N THR A 112 -1.88 -19.52 34.24
CA THR A 112 -3.27 -19.77 34.63
C THR A 112 -3.54 -19.30 36.06
N ARG A 113 -2.52 -19.29 36.92
CA ARG A 113 -2.59 -18.68 38.26
C ARG A 113 -2.56 -17.16 38.22
N GLU A 114 -1.81 -16.57 37.28
CA GLU A 114 -1.84 -15.13 36.99
C GLU A 114 -3.24 -14.73 36.52
N ARG A 115 -3.79 -15.38 35.49
CA ARG A 115 -5.16 -15.13 35.00
C ARG A 115 -6.26 -15.29 36.05
N LEU A 116 -6.09 -16.19 37.02
CA LEU A 116 -7.01 -16.33 38.15
C LEU A 116 -6.90 -15.13 39.11
N ARG A 117 -5.68 -14.69 39.45
CA ARG A 117 -5.48 -13.48 40.26
C ARG A 117 -6.00 -12.22 39.59
N ASP A 118 -5.77 -12.05 38.29
CA ASP A 118 -6.26 -10.90 37.52
C ASP A 118 -7.81 -10.83 37.57
N ALA A 119 -8.48 -11.98 37.42
CA ALA A 119 -9.94 -12.09 37.49
C ALA A 119 -10.50 -11.96 38.92
N GLU A 120 -9.78 -12.44 39.93
CA GLU A 120 -10.11 -12.24 41.34
C GLU A 120 -9.99 -10.76 41.72
N GLU A 121 -8.93 -10.06 41.29
CA GLU A 121 -8.76 -8.62 41.54
C GLU A 121 -9.80 -7.78 40.79
N GLU A 122 -10.17 -8.15 39.56
CA GLU A 122 -11.28 -7.50 38.83
C GLU A 122 -12.64 -7.72 39.53
N LEU A 123 -12.90 -8.92 40.05
CA LEU A 123 -14.12 -9.20 40.82
C LEU A 123 -14.19 -8.40 42.12
N GLU A 124 -13.07 -8.25 42.82
CA GLU A 124 -12.98 -7.45 44.06
C GLU A 124 -13.21 -5.95 43.77
N ARG A 125 -12.59 -5.42 42.71
CA ARG A 125 -12.82 -4.06 42.20
C ARG A 125 -14.28 -3.82 41.79
N LEU A 126 -14.95 -4.83 41.23
CA LEU A 126 -16.37 -4.75 40.86
C LEU A 126 -17.29 -4.76 42.09
N ARG A 127 -17.00 -5.58 43.11
CA ARG A 127 -17.75 -5.59 44.38
C ARG A 127 -17.68 -4.23 45.08
N HIS A 128 -16.47 -3.70 45.27
CA HIS A 128 -16.27 -2.40 45.91
C HIS A 128 -17.02 -1.26 45.18
N ARG A 129 -17.00 -1.27 43.84
CA ARG A 129 -17.76 -0.31 43.01
C ARG A 129 -19.28 -0.41 43.21
N LEU A 130 -19.80 -1.61 43.47
CA LEU A 130 -21.22 -1.88 43.68
C LEU A 130 -21.67 -1.50 45.11
N GLU A 131 -20.77 -1.60 46.10
CA GLU A 131 -20.97 -1.05 47.45
C GLU A 131 -20.96 0.48 47.44
N LEU A 132 -20.03 1.12 46.72
CA LEU A 132 -20.01 2.58 46.53
C LEU A 132 -21.32 3.07 45.87
N GLN A 133 -21.84 2.38 44.86
CA GLN A 133 -23.16 2.71 44.28
C GLN A 133 -24.31 2.56 45.28
N ARG A 134 -24.28 1.55 46.17
CA ARG A 134 -25.29 1.38 47.22
C ARG A 134 -25.23 2.49 48.26
N ALA A 135 -24.02 2.89 48.69
CA ALA A 135 -23.82 3.98 49.65
C ALA A 135 -24.41 5.30 49.14
N VAL A 136 -24.20 5.63 47.86
CA VAL A 136 -24.76 6.82 47.20
C VAL A 136 -26.30 6.81 47.16
N VAL A 137 -26.93 5.64 47.04
CA VAL A 137 -28.41 5.50 47.06
C VAL A 137 -29.00 5.63 48.47
N SER A 138 -28.19 5.48 49.52
CA SER A 138 -28.63 5.55 50.93
C SER A 138 -28.36 6.88 51.65
N ALA A 139 -27.78 7.88 50.98
CA ALA A 139 -27.41 9.16 51.60
C ALA A 139 -28.62 10.11 51.80
N PRO A 140 -28.61 10.97 52.84
CA PRO A 140 -29.59 12.05 53.00
C PRO A 140 -29.57 13.04 51.83
N ARG A 141 -30.70 13.72 51.57
CA ARG A 141 -30.85 14.61 50.40
C ARG A 141 -29.90 15.81 50.41
N ASP A 142 -29.62 16.37 51.59
CA ASP A 142 -28.90 17.63 51.70
C ASP A 142 -27.38 17.45 51.45
N ASP A 143 -26.83 16.26 51.75
CA ASP A 143 -25.48 15.86 51.35
C ASP A 143 -25.38 15.60 49.84
N ALA A 144 -26.46 15.12 49.21
CA ALA A 144 -26.49 14.79 47.79
C ALA A 144 -26.39 16.03 46.89
N GLU A 145 -26.92 17.19 47.30
CA GLU A 145 -26.77 18.44 46.53
C GLU A 145 -25.33 18.98 46.58
N ASN A 146 -24.67 18.95 47.75
CA ASN A 146 -23.25 19.31 47.86
C ASN A 146 -22.35 18.36 47.04
N LEU A 147 -22.61 17.05 47.10
CA LEU A 147 -21.89 16.06 46.28
C LEU A 147 -22.15 16.22 44.78
N GLN A 148 -23.31 16.75 44.35
CA GLN A 148 -23.53 17.13 42.95
C GLN A 148 -22.78 18.42 42.59
N TYR A 149 -22.72 19.41 43.49
CA TYR A 149 -22.03 20.68 43.22
C TYR A 149 -20.51 20.52 43.08
N GLU A 150 -19.87 19.67 43.90
CA GLU A 150 -18.42 19.38 43.75
C GLU A 150 -18.08 18.56 42.49
N ASN A 151 -18.99 17.69 42.04
CA ASN A 151 -18.81 16.88 40.82
C ASN A 151 -18.68 17.72 39.53
N HIS A 152 -19.06 19.00 39.54
CA HIS A 152 -18.98 19.87 38.37
C HIS A 152 -17.61 20.54 38.14
N LEU A 153 -16.62 20.37 39.02
CA LEU A 153 -15.37 21.17 39.00
C LEU A 153 -14.05 20.38 38.87
N ALA A 154 -14.13 19.10 38.50
CA ALA A 154 -13.07 18.33 37.86
C ALA A 154 -13.70 17.46 36.76
N ILE A 155 -12.98 17.14 35.68
CA ILE A 155 -13.39 16.05 34.78
C ILE A 155 -13.05 14.76 35.54
N PRO A 156 -14.03 14.00 36.05
CA PRO A 156 -13.73 12.79 36.79
C PRO A 156 -13.42 11.67 35.79
N VAL A 157 -12.75 10.61 36.26
CA VAL A 157 -12.42 9.43 35.43
C VAL A 157 -13.68 8.84 34.76
N THR A 158 -14.85 9.04 35.37
CA THR A 158 -16.18 8.64 34.89
C THR A 158 -16.55 9.20 33.52
N ASP A 159 -16.18 10.44 33.15
CA ASP A 159 -16.53 10.99 31.83
C ASP A 159 -15.65 10.43 30.71
N ILE A 160 -14.35 10.27 30.98
CA ILE A 160 -13.40 9.64 30.05
C ILE A 160 -13.83 8.19 29.79
N GLU A 161 -14.14 7.43 30.85
CA GLU A 161 -14.70 6.08 30.73
C GLU A 161 -16.02 6.07 29.94
N LYS A 162 -16.93 7.01 30.21
CA LYS A 162 -18.22 7.11 29.52
C LYS A 162 -18.04 7.37 28.02
N ARG A 163 -17.23 8.35 27.64
CA ARG A 163 -16.93 8.70 26.24
C ARG A 163 -16.34 7.50 25.48
N ILE A 164 -15.45 6.72 26.10
CA ILE A 164 -14.91 5.49 25.52
C ILE A 164 -15.97 4.38 25.43
N ARG A 165 -16.81 4.20 26.46
CA ARG A 165 -17.89 3.20 26.50
C ARG A 165 -18.98 3.46 25.45
N ASP A 166 -19.40 4.70 25.31
CA ASP A 166 -20.40 5.15 24.33
C ASP A 166 -19.87 4.99 22.89
N LEU A 167 -18.57 5.23 22.67
CA LEU A 167 -17.91 4.94 21.40
C LEU A 167 -17.84 3.44 21.10
N LYS A 168 -17.40 2.59 22.04
CA LYS A 168 -17.38 1.12 21.84
C LYS A 168 -18.77 0.59 21.48
N LEU A 169 -19.83 1.10 22.12
CA LEU A 169 -21.21 0.75 21.79
C LEU A 169 -21.60 1.21 20.36
N THR A 170 -21.11 2.36 19.91
CA THR A 170 -21.31 2.88 18.56
C THR A 170 -20.58 2.02 17.52
N GLU A 171 -19.33 1.62 17.78
CA GLU A 171 -18.57 0.70 16.93
C GLU A 171 -19.22 -0.68 16.84
N LEU A 172 -19.68 -1.24 17.96
CA LEU A 172 -20.39 -2.52 17.97
C LEU A 172 -21.71 -2.47 17.17
N LYS A 173 -22.43 -1.34 17.18
CA LYS A 173 -23.61 -1.13 16.32
C LYS A 173 -23.21 -1.08 14.84
N ALA A 174 -22.15 -0.35 14.50
CA ALA A 174 -21.64 -0.25 13.13
C ALA A 174 -21.15 -1.61 12.60
N LYS A 175 -20.29 -2.33 13.36
CA LYS A 175 -19.76 -3.65 12.98
C LYS A 175 -20.89 -4.69 12.81
N ARG A 176 -21.96 -4.64 13.61
CA ARG A 176 -23.17 -5.48 13.42
C ARG A 176 -24.02 -5.11 12.20
N GLY A 177 -24.04 -3.83 11.82
CA GLY A 177 -24.74 -3.36 10.61
C GLY A 177 -23.94 -3.53 9.32
N ALA A 178 -22.64 -3.79 9.42
CA ALA A 178 -21.76 -3.97 8.27
C ALA A 178 -22.07 -5.27 7.51
N ARG A 179 -22.36 -5.16 6.21
CA ARG A 179 -22.41 -6.32 5.32
C ARG A 179 -20.99 -6.88 5.16
N ARG A 180 -20.73 -8.06 5.74
CA ARG A 180 -19.55 -8.88 5.40
C ARG A 180 -19.48 -9.04 3.87
N ARG A 181 -18.44 -8.47 3.26
CA ARG A 181 -18.21 -8.56 1.82
C ARG A 181 -17.48 -9.86 1.54
N SER A 182 -18.09 -10.76 0.78
CA SER A 182 -17.34 -11.91 0.26
C SER A 182 -16.40 -11.41 -0.83
N ASN A 183 -15.10 -11.35 -0.50
CA ASN A 183 -14.05 -11.06 -1.46
C ASN A 183 -13.57 -12.34 -2.19
N VAL A 184 -14.13 -13.52 -1.88
CA VAL A 184 -13.66 -14.82 -2.41
C VAL A 184 -13.62 -14.82 -3.94
N GLY A 185 -12.44 -15.10 -4.51
CA GLY A 185 -12.21 -15.12 -5.95
C GLY A 185 -12.05 -13.74 -6.59
N LEU A 186 -11.90 -12.66 -5.81
CA LEU A 186 -11.61 -11.31 -6.29
C LEU A 186 -10.28 -11.24 -7.04
N PHE A 187 -9.25 -11.95 -6.56
CA PHE A 187 -7.95 -12.08 -7.20
C PHE A 187 -8.07 -12.74 -8.57
N ASN A 188 -8.65 -13.95 -8.65
CA ASN A 188 -8.95 -14.64 -9.92
C ASN A 188 -9.78 -13.74 -10.86
N SER A 189 -10.87 -13.15 -10.36
CA SER A 189 -11.79 -12.32 -11.15
C SER A 189 -11.16 -11.02 -11.70
N ILE A 190 -9.98 -10.62 -11.21
CA ILE A 190 -9.25 -9.43 -11.65
C ILE A 190 -8.01 -9.83 -12.46
N CYS A 191 -7.19 -10.77 -11.98
CA CYS A 191 -5.96 -11.22 -12.65
C CYS A 191 -6.22 -12.13 -13.85
N SER A 192 -7.41 -12.75 -13.97
CA SER A 192 -7.78 -13.45 -15.19
C SER A 192 -7.72 -12.52 -16.39
N THR A 193 -6.97 -12.94 -17.40
CA THR A 193 -6.45 -12.06 -18.46
C THR A 193 -6.80 -12.55 -19.85
N ASP A 194 -7.30 -11.63 -20.67
CA ASP A 194 -7.30 -11.73 -22.13
C ASP A 194 -6.04 -11.03 -22.68
N LEU A 195 -5.16 -11.80 -23.29
CA LEU A 195 -3.91 -11.34 -23.93
C LEU A 195 -4.03 -11.48 -25.44
N LEU A 196 -4.04 -10.38 -26.18
CA LEU A 196 -4.00 -10.40 -27.64
C LEU A 196 -2.60 -10.00 -28.11
N PHE A 197 -1.98 -10.86 -28.91
CA PHE A 197 -0.79 -10.51 -29.68
C PHE A 197 -1.22 -9.88 -31.00
N LEU A 198 -0.84 -8.62 -31.21
CA LEU A 198 -0.94 -7.94 -32.50
C LEU A 198 0.46 -8.00 -33.12
N LEU A 199 0.59 -8.66 -34.27
CA LEU A 199 1.86 -9.02 -34.87
C LEU A 199 1.95 -8.50 -36.29
N ASP A 200 3.03 -7.77 -36.57
CA ASP A 200 3.54 -7.63 -37.92
C ASP A 200 3.95 -9.02 -38.46
N THR A 201 3.60 -9.33 -39.71
CA THR A 201 3.88 -10.63 -40.35
C THR A 201 4.50 -10.51 -41.74
N THR A 202 5.17 -9.39 -42.02
CA THR A 202 5.98 -9.17 -43.24
C THR A 202 7.32 -9.92 -43.22
N GLY A 203 8.12 -9.78 -44.28
CA GLY A 203 9.40 -10.50 -44.44
C GLY A 203 10.45 -10.25 -43.35
N SER A 204 10.47 -9.06 -42.73
CA SER A 204 11.38 -8.74 -41.61
C SER A 204 11.11 -9.59 -40.35
N MET A 205 9.87 -10.04 -40.18
CA MET A 205 9.36 -10.56 -38.91
C MET A 205 9.63 -12.05 -38.64
N GLY A 206 10.23 -12.77 -39.59
CA GLY A 206 10.39 -14.24 -39.52
C GLY A 206 11.07 -14.74 -38.26
N SER A 207 12.18 -14.13 -37.85
CA SER A 207 12.93 -14.51 -36.65
C SER A 207 12.13 -14.30 -35.35
N TYR A 208 11.31 -13.24 -35.27
CA TYR A 208 10.48 -12.93 -34.11
C TYR A 208 9.26 -13.85 -34.03
N ILE A 209 8.67 -14.21 -35.18
CA ILE A 209 7.59 -15.21 -35.27
C ILE A 209 8.10 -16.59 -34.84
N ASP A 210 9.30 -17.00 -35.27
CA ASP A 210 9.90 -18.27 -34.87
C ASP A 210 10.33 -18.29 -33.40
N ALA A 211 10.72 -17.15 -32.83
CA ALA A 211 10.92 -17.00 -31.39
C ALA A 211 9.61 -17.16 -30.61
N ALA A 212 8.50 -16.59 -31.10
CA ALA A 212 7.19 -16.71 -30.47
C ALA A 212 6.70 -18.18 -30.46
N LYS A 213 6.85 -18.91 -31.58
CA LYS A 213 6.55 -20.36 -31.66
C LYS A 213 7.29 -21.16 -30.57
N GLN A 214 8.56 -20.85 -30.33
CA GLN A 214 9.40 -21.55 -29.34
C GLN A 214 9.03 -21.21 -27.89
N GLN A 215 8.70 -19.95 -27.58
CA GLN A 215 8.53 -19.48 -26.20
C GLN A 215 7.08 -19.46 -25.71
N ILE A 216 6.05 -19.61 -26.56
CA ILE A 216 4.65 -19.41 -26.16
C ILE A 216 4.18 -20.30 -24.99
N ARG A 217 4.66 -21.55 -24.90
CA ARG A 217 4.38 -22.44 -23.75
C ARG A 217 4.97 -21.89 -22.45
N SER A 218 6.22 -21.43 -22.50
CA SER A 218 6.93 -20.83 -21.36
C SER A 218 6.27 -19.52 -20.91
N ILE A 219 5.90 -18.65 -21.85
CA ILE A 219 5.18 -17.40 -21.57
C ILE A 219 3.86 -17.67 -20.83
N VAL A 220 3.04 -18.62 -21.29
CA VAL A 220 1.78 -18.98 -20.63
C VAL A 220 2.01 -19.60 -19.26
N SER A 221 3.04 -20.45 -19.13
CA SER A 221 3.43 -21.04 -17.84
C SER A 221 3.83 -19.96 -16.82
N ASP A 222 4.71 -19.04 -17.21
CA ASP A 222 5.22 -17.98 -16.34
C ASP A 222 4.10 -17.01 -15.91
N ILE A 223 3.16 -16.67 -16.80
CA ILE A 223 1.96 -15.87 -16.45
C ILE A 223 1.08 -16.61 -15.45
N LYS A 224 0.81 -17.90 -15.66
CA LYS A 224 -0.01 -18.70 -14.72
C LYS A 224 0.66 -18.81 -13.35
N VAL A 225 1.96 -19.06 -13.30
CA VAL A 225 2.74 -19.12 -12.05
C VAL A 225 2.75 -17.77 -11.33
N ALA A 226 2.88 -16.65 -12.05
CA ALA A 226 2.79 -15.30 -11.47
C ALA A 226 1.43 -14.98 -10.82
N PHE A 227 0.36 -15.66 -11.24
CA PHE A 227 -0.97 -15.60 -10.63
C PHE A 227 -1.37 -16.90 -9.92
N PHE A 228 -0.38 -17.63 -9.38
CA PHE A 228 -0.53 -18.83 -8.53
C PHE A 228 -1.33 -19.99 -9.14
N ASN A 229 -1.52 -20.00 -10.45
CA ASN A 229 -2.43 -20.87 -11.21
C ASN A 229 -3.92 -20.71 -10.83
N GLU A 230 -4.29 -19.64 -10.12
CA GLU A 230 -5.70 -19.31 -9.81
C GLU A 230 -6.40 -18.54 -10.93
N ALA A 231 -5.65 -17.80 -11.76
CA ALA A 231 -6.20 -16.94 -12.80
C ALA A 231 -6.22 -17.62 -14.18
N ASP A 232 -7.31 -17.43 -14.91
CA ASP A 232 -7.43 -17.84 -16.30
C ASP A 232 -6.56 -16.97 -17.22
N VAL A 233 -6.02 -17.57 -18.28
CA VAL A 233 -5.39 -16.86 -19.39
C VAL A 233 -6.02 -17.35 -20.68
N ARG A 234 -6.47 -16.42 -21.53
CA ARG A 234 -6.80 -16.68 -22.94
C ARG A 234 -5.90 -15.86 -23.84
N ILE A 235 -5.51 -16.45 -24.96
CA ILE A 235 -4.70 -15.79 -25.98
C ILE A 235 -5.48 -15.69 -27.29
N ALA A 236 -5.44 -14.51 -27.88
CA ALA A 236 -5.79 -14.25 -29.28
C ALA A 236 -4.53 -13.79 -30.04
N VAL A 237 -4.52 -13.97 -31.36
CA VAL A 237 -3.44 -13.51 -32.23
C VAL A 237 -4.03 -12.87 -33.49
N VAL A 238 -3.65 -11.62 -33.75
CA VAL A 238 -3.89 -10.94 -35.03
C VAL A 238 -2.53 -10.78 -35.71
N GLY A 239 -2.36 -11.39 -36.87
CA GLY A 239 -1.25 -11.11 -37.78
C GLY A 239 -1.71 -10.16 -38.88
N TYR A 240 -0.97 -9.08 -39.16
CA TYR A 240 -1.26 -8.14 -40.25
C TYR A 240 -0.05 -7.96 -41.20
N LYS A 241 -0.29 -7.34 -42.36
CA LYS A 241 0.65 -6.97 -43.44
C LYS A 241 0.06 -5.79 -44.24
N ASP A 242 0.81 -5.17 -45.14
CA ASP A 242 0.30 -4.24 -46.16
C ASP A 242 -0.92 -4.80 -46.90
N HIS A 243 -1.78 -3.90 -47.35
CA HIS A 243 -2.99 -4.19 -48.12
C HIS A 243 -2.72 -4.90 -49.45
N GLY A 244 -1.48 -4.83 -49.99
CA GLY A 244 -1.07 -5.56 -51.18
C GLY A 244 -0.81 -7.05 -50.95
N ASP A 245 -0.61 -7.49 -49.70
CA ASP A 245 -0.26 -8.88 -49.37
C ASP A 245 -1.48 -9.76 -49.09
N SER A 246 -1.32 -11.07 -49.30
CA SER A 246 -2.42 -12.03 -49.13
C SER A 246 -1.99 -13.27 -48.34
N PRO A 247 -2.73 -13.65 -47.27
CA PRO A 247 -3.76 -12.86 -46.59
C PRO A 247 -3.16 -11.65 -45.84
N ASN A 248 -3.74 -10.46 -46.01
CA ASN A 248 -3.30 -9.22 -45.35
C ASN A 248 -3.58 -9.26 -43.83
N ILE A 249 -4.74 -9.76 -43.40
CA ILE A 249 -5.06 -9.99 -41.98
C ILE A 249 -5.39 -11.46 -41.73
N GLN A 250 -4.78 -12.02 -40.68
CA GLN A 250 -5.04 -13.37 -40.16
C GLN A 250 -5.40 -13.29 -38.68
N PHE A 251 -6.37 -14.10 -38.22
CA PHE A 251 -6.90 -13.99 -36.86
C PHE A 251 -7.19 -15.34 -36.20
N LEU A 252 -6.66 -15.52 -34.98
CA LEU A 252 -7.09 -16.49 -34.00
C LEU A 252 -7.78 -15.75 -32.84
N ASP A 253 -9.05 -16.05 -32.60
CA ASP A 253 -9.80 -15.52 -31.46
C ASP A 253 -9.45 -16.23 -30.13
N PHE A 254 -9.85 -15.62 -29.01
CA PHE A 254 -9.40 -15.98 -27.67
C PHE A 254 -9.61 -17.45 -27.27
N THR A 255 -8.51 -18.19 -27.15
CA THR A 255 -8.47 -19.58 -26.69
C THR A 255 -7.60 -19.77 -25.45
N SER A 256 -7.95 -20.73 -24.60
CA SER A 256 -7.09 -21.22 -23.50
C SER A 256 -6.16 -22.37 -23.94
N SER A 257 -6.31 -22.86 -25.19
CA SER A 257 -5.48 -23.94 -25.74
C SER A 257 -4.19 -23.37 -26.34
N VAL A 258 -3.07 -23.57 -25.63
CA VAL A 258 -1.73 -23.16 -26.11
C VAL A 258 -1.35 -23.92 -27.39
N ASP A 259 -1.84 -25.15 -27.57
CA ASP A 259 -1.63 -25.94 -28.78
C ASP A 259 -2.35 -25.35 -29.99
N HIS A 260 -3.53 -24.72 -29.81
CA HIS A 260 -4.21 -23.99 -30.89
C HIS A 260 -3.47 -22.70 -31.24
N VAL A 261 -2.93 -21.98 -30.25
CA VAL A 261 -2.08 -20.80 -30.49
C VAL A 261 -0.83 -21.20 -31.27
N LEU A 262 -0.14 -22.27 -30.86
CA LEU A 262 1.04 -22.77 -31.56
C LEU A 262 0.72 -23.25 -32.98
N ALA A 263 -0.40 -23.95 -33.18
CA ALA A 263 -0.85 -24.36 -34.51
C ALA A 263 -1.12 -23.15 -35.43
N PHE A 264 -1.73 -22.08 -34.91
CA PHE A 264 -1.93 -20.84 -35.66
C PHE A 264 -0.61 -20.11 -35.95
N LEU A 265 0.28 -19.97 -34.96
CA LEU A 265 1.61 -19.38 -35.17
C LEU A 265 2.41 -20.14 -36.24
N ASN A 266 2.26 -21.46 -36.34
CA ASN A 266 2.87 -22.29 -37.40
C ASN A 266 2.29 -22.05 -38.80
N ILE A 267 1.11 -21.45 -38.93
CA ILE A 267 0.51 -21.03 -40.21
C ILE A 267 1.02 -19.64 -40.63
N LEU A 268 1.44 -18.79 -39.68
CA LEU A 268 1.98 -17.47 -39.98
C LEU A 268 3.31 -17.56 -40.75
N GLN A 269 3.32 -16.96 -41.95
CA GLN A 269 4.50 -16.85 -42.82
C GLN A 269 4.91 -15.39 -42.97
N ALA A 270 6.16 -15.11 -42.61
CA ALA A 270 6.86 -13.85 -42.82
C ALA A 270 7.21 -13.67 -44.31
N VAL A 271 6.25 -13.15 -45.07
CA VAL A 271 6.34 -12.90 -46.52
C VAL A 271 5.52 -11.65 -46.85
N GLY A 272 5.96 -10.86 -47.82
CA GLY A 272 5.36 -9.55 -48.08
C GLY A 272 6.13 -8.39 -47.41
N GLY A 273 5.53 -7.19 -47.44
CA GLY A 273 6.17 -5.94 -47.02
C GLY A 273 7.11 -5.35 -48.08
N ASN A 274 6.57 -4.99 -49.26
CA ASN A 274 7.36 -4.39 -50.34
C ASN A 274 7.86 -2.97 -50.01
N ASP A 275 7.05 -2.23 -49.24
CA ASP A 275 7.32 -0.89 -48.73
C ASP A 275 6.46 -0.67 -47.48
N ALA A 276 7.07 -0.18 -46.40
CA ALA A 276 6.33 0.34 -45.26
C ALA A 276 5.70 1.71 -45.64
N PRO A 277 4.53 2.10 -45.07
CA PRO A 277 3.87 1.57 -43.89
C PRO A 277 3.04 0.29 -44.11
N GLU A 278 2.42 -0.22 -43.05
CA GLU A 278 1.65 -1.48 -43.02
C GLU A 278 0.20 -1.27 -42.52
N ASP A 279 -0.68 -2.28 -42.70
CA ASP A 279 -2.07 -2.27 -42.21
C ASP A 279 -2.21 -2.53 -40.69
N VAL A 280 -1.49 -1.74 -39.91
CA VAL A 280 -1.63 -1.69 -38.45
C VAL A 280 -3.06 -1.30 -38.04
N LEU A 281 -3.77 -0.47 -38.82
CA LEU A 281 -5.11 0.02 -38.47
C LEU A 281 -6.18 -1.07 -38.62
N GLY A 282 -6.17 -1.83 -39.71
CA GLY A 282 -7.01 -3.02 -39.90
C GLY A 282 -6.67 -4.11 -38.87
N GLY A 283 -5.38 -4.28 -38.54
CA GLY A 283 -4.93 -5.12 -37.42
C GLY A 283 -5.55 -4.72 -36.06
N VAL A 284 -5.53 -3.43 -35.72
CA VAL A 284 -6.18 -2.90 -34.50
C VAL A 284 -7.70 -3.03 -34.56
N GLN A 285 -8.34 -2.76 -35.71
CA GLN A 285 -9.77 -2.95 -35.90
C GLN A 285 -10.18 -4.42 -35.69
N LYS A 286 -9.37 -5.37 -36.19
CA LYS A 286 -9.60 -6.80 -35.99
C LYS A 286 -9.45 -7.21 -34.52
N ALA A 287 -8.47 -6.64 -33.82
CA ALA A 287 -8.26 -6.87 -32.39
C ALA A 287 -9.41 -6.33 -31.51
N LEU A 288 -10.04 -5.22 -31.89
CA LEU A 288 -11.24 -4.69 -31.23
C LEU A 288 -12.44 -5.64 -31.37
N GLY A 289 -12.57 -6.33 -32.51
CA GLY A 289 -13.64 -7.29 -32.79
C GLY A 289 -13.49 -8.68 -32.15
N ALA A 290 -12.47 -8.93 -31.32
CA ALA A 290 -12.23 -10.21 -30.66
C ALA A 290 -13.18 -10.46 -29.45
N THR A 291 -13.36 -11.71 -29.01
CA THR A 291 -14.33 -12.07 -27.96
C THR A 291 -13.85 -11.78 -26.52
N TRP A 292 -13.50 -10.53 -26.22
CA TRP A 292 -13.04 -10.06 -24.90
C TRP A 292 -14.02 -10.39 -23.76
N LYS A 293 -13.59 -11.23 -22.81
CA LYS A 293 -14.36 -11.80 -21.69
C LYS A 293 -13.96 -11.20 -20.33
N TYR A 294 -12.67 -11.09 -20.05
CA TYR A 294 -12.17 -10.75 -18.72
C TYR A 294 -11.99 -9.25 -18.51
N LYS A 295 -11.66 -8.87 -17.26
CA LYS A 295 -11.42 -7.49 -16.84
C LYS A 295 -10.02 -7.00 -17.24
N THR A 296 -8.99 -7.83 -17.04
CA THR A 296 -7.66 -7.52 -17.56
C THR A 296 -7.60 -7.88 -19.03
N ARG A 297 -7.47 -6.83 -19.84
CA ARG A 297 -7.40 -6.87 -21.29
C ARG A 297 -6.09 -6.23 -21.69
N CYS A 298 -5.25 -6.91 -22.44
CA CYS A 298 -4.02 -6.33 -22.96
C CYS A 298 -3.77 -6.68 -24.43
N ILE A 299 -3.27 -5.69 -25.17
CA ILE A 299 -2.68 -5.88 -26.49
C ILE A 299 -1.17 -5.72 -26.37
N VAL A 300 -0.44 -6.78 -26.71
CA VAL A 300 1.00 -6.76 -26.93
C VAL A 300 1.22 -6.65 -28.43
N HIS A 301 1.64 -5.48 -28.89
CA HIS A 301 1.90 -5.20 -30.30
C HIS A 301 3.41 -5.38 -30.58
N ILE A 302 3.76 -6.23 -31.53
CA ILE A 302 5.15 -6.44 -31.98
C ILE A 302 5.25 -6.02 -33.44
N ALA A 303 6.05 -4.98 -33.72
CA ALA A 303 6.15 -4.36 -35.04
C ALA A 303 7.51 -3.71 -35.29
N ASP A 304 7.93 -3.69 -36.56
CA ASP A 304 9.08 -2.95 -37.05
C ASP A 304 8.74 -1.95 -38.18
N ALA A 305 7.45 -1.79 -38.50
CA ALA A 305 6.88 -0.78 -39.37
C ALA A 305 5.64 -0.06 -38.75
N PRO A 306 5.33 1.19 -39.18
CA PRO A 306 4.20 1.98 -38.67
C PRO A 306 2.91 1.82 -39.50
N PRO A 307 1.75 2.38 -39.07
CA PRO A 307 0.54 2.54 -39.89
C PRO A 307 0.68 3.57 -41.02
N HIS A 308 -0.11 3.38 -42.07
CA HIS A 308 -0.35 4.37 -43.14
C HIS A 308 -0.93 5.69 -42.63
N GLY A 309 -0.47 6.81 -43.20
CA GLY A 309 -0.93 8.18 -42.99
C GLY A 309 0.15 9.07 -42.37
N ARG A 310 0.56 10.13 -43.09
CA ARG A 310 1.70 11.05 -42.81
C ARG A 310 1.84 11.63 -41.39
N ILE A 311 0.79 11.58 -40.57
CA ILE A 311 0.82 12.05 -39.17
C ILE A 311 1.23 10.95 -38.17
N TYR A 312 1.38 9.70 -38.62
CA TYR A 312 1.71 8.53 -37.79
C TYR A 312 3.12 7.98 -38.01
N HIS A 313 3.79 8.33 -39.12
CA HIS A 313 5.16 7.90 -39.46
C HIS A 313 6.06 9.06 -39.94
N ASP A 314 7.36 8.81 -40.09
CA ASP A 314 8.40 9.78 -40.49
C ASP A 314 8.98 9.50 -41.90
N LEU A 315 8.35 8.64 -42.71
CA LEU A 315 8.92 8.16 -43.99
C LEU A 315 8.80 9.17 -45.16
N GLY A 316 7.90 10.15 -45.04
CA GLY A 316 7.61 11.13 -46.10
C GLY A 316 6.62 10.62 -47.17
N ASP A 317 6.05 11.55 -47.93
CA ASP A 317 4.97 11.29 -48.90
C ASP A 317 5.31 10.26 -50.00
N SER A 318 6.58 10.16 -50.40
CA SER A 318 7.04 9.18 -51.39
C SER A 318 7.25 7.77 -50.81
N GLY A 319 7.17 7.63 -49.48
CA GLY A 319 7.28 6.39 -48.72
C GLY A 319 6.01 6.09 -47.94
N ASP A 320 4.83 6.38 -48.53
CA ASP A 320 3.53 5.83 -48.13
C ASP A 320 2.50 5.95 -49.26
N ARG A 321 2.07 4.80 -49.79
CA ARG A 321 1.02 4.70 -50.83
C ARG A 321 -0.34 5.28 -50.37
N TYR A 322 -0.59 5.38 -49.07
CA TYR A 322 -1.82 5.88 -48.45
C TYR A 322 -1.55 7.06 -47.49
N SER A 323 -0.64 7.97 -47.88
CA SER A 323 -0.12 9.08 -47.06
C SER A 323 -1.13 10.05 -46.44
N ASN A 324 -2.42 9.99 -46.74
CA ASN A 324 -3.46 10.79 -46.06
C ASN A 324 -4.22 9.95 -45.02
N PRO A 325 -4.40 10.41 -43.77
CA PRO A 325 -5.12 9.66 -42.74
C PRO A 325 -6.57 9.34 -43.14
N GLY A 326 -6.90 8.04 -43.23
CA GLY A 326 -8.17 7.56 -43.78
C GLY A 326 -8.23 7.46 -45.31
N SER A 327 -7.07 7.41 -45.99
CA SER A 327 -6.98 7.09 -47.43
C SER A 327 -6.58 5.63 -47.72
N GLU A 328 -6.27 4.82 -46.69
CA GLU A 328 -6.09 3.38 -46.84
C GLU A 328 -7.42 2.67 -47.19
N PRO A 329 -7.40 1.47 -47.78
CA PRO A 329 -8.58 0.81 -48.36
C PRO A 329 -9.81 0.65 -47.44
N HIS A 330 -9.65 0.58 -46.13
CA HIS A 330 -10.75 0.47 -45.17
C HIS A 330 -11.24 1.84 -44.63
N SER A 331 -10.62 2.96 -45.06
CA SER A 331 -10.90 4.34 -44.64
C SER A 331 -10.79 4.64 -43.13
N LEU A 332 -9.96 3.86 -42.43
CA LEU A 332 -9.72 3.94 -40.99
C LEU A 332 -8.84 5.13 -40.58
N LYS A 333 -9.04 5.58 -39.34
CA LYS A 333 -8.21 6.59 -38.68
C LYS A 333 -7.79 6.07 -37.32
N LEU A 334 -6.63 6.51 -36.85
CA LEU A 334 -6.08 6.01 -35.60
C LEU A 334 -6.95 6.38 -34.40
N GLU A 335 -7.40 7.63 -34.34
CA GLU A 335 -8.01 8.22 -33.15
C GLU A 335 -9.30 7.48 -32.73
N PRO A 336 -10.28 7.20 -33.62
CA PRO A 336 -11.48 6.44 -33.27
C PRO A 336 -11.20 4.98 -32.86
N LEU A 337 -10.12 4.38 -33.35
CA LEU A 337 -9.72 3.02 -32.96
C LEU A 337 -9.10 3.01 -31.55
N ILE A 338 -8.23 3.97 -31.25
CA ILE A 338 -7.62 4.10 -29.92
C ILE A 338 -8.66 4.53 -28.88
N GLU A 339 -9.61 5.39 -29.23
CA GLU A 339 -10.76 5.72 -28.38
C GLU A 339 -11.59 4.47 -28.04
N GLN A 340 -11.84 3.58 -29.01
CA GLN A 340 -12.51 2.30 -28.77
C GLN A 340 -11.69 1.35 -27.86
N MET A 341 -10.36 1.31 -27.98
CA MET A 341 -9.50 0.56 -27.06
C MET A 341 -9.61 1.09 -25.62
N ILE A 342 -9.63 2.42 -25.47
CA ILE A 342 -9.76 3.12 -24.19
C ILE A 342 -11.13 2.86 -23.55
N GLN A 343 -12.22 3.00 -24.32
CA GLN A 343 -13.58 2.66 -23.90
C GLN A 343 -13.67 1.18 -23.48
N SER A 344 -13.02 0.29 -24.23
CA SER A 344 -12.93 -1.15 -23.95
C SER A 344 -11.98 -1.51 -22.79
N GLN A 345 -11.32 -0.53 -22.18
CA GLN A 345 -10.36 -0.65 -21.07
C GLN A 345 -9.15 -1.57 -21.38
N ILE A 346 -8.74 -1.61 -22.64
CA ILE A 346 -7.58 -2.36 -23.11
C ILE A 346 -6.29 -1.63 -22.71
N ASN A 347 -5.40 -2.32 -22.01
CA ASN A 347 -4.03 -1.84 -21.78
C ASN A 347 -3.19 -2.14 -23.04
N TYR A 348 -2.36 -1.21 -23.50
CA TYR A 348 -1.58 -1.38 -24.73
C TYR A 348 -0.08 -1.33 -24.45
N THR A 349 0.68 -2.20 -25.11
CA THR A 349 2.15 -2.15 -25.07
C THR A 349 2.73 -2.44 -26.45
N LEU A 350 3.52 -1.50 -26.96
CA LEU A 350 4.32 -1.67 -28.17
C LEU A 350 5.70 -2.22 -27.79
N LEU A 351 6.04 -3.37 -28.37
CA LEU A 351 7.37 -3.96 -28.33
C LEU A 351 8.09 -3.61 -29.64
N ARG A 352 8.77 -2.47 -29.64
CA ARG A 352 9.48 -1.94 -30.81
C ARG A 352 10.71 -2.78 -31.15
N ILE A 353 10.95 -2.95 -32.45
CA ILE A 353 12.16 -3.59 -32.98
C ILE A 353 13.20 -2.54 -33.41
N ASN A 354 12.79 -1.49 -34.14
CA ASN A 354 13.68 -0.46 -34.67
C ASN A 354 13.23 0.96 -34.20
N ASN A 355 13.29 1.99 -35.06
CA ASN A 355 12.82 3.35 -34.78
C ASN A 355 11.87 3.95 -35.84
N THR A 356 11.34 3.15 -36.78
CA THR A 356 10.29 3.59 -37.72
C THR A 356 8.97 3.90 -36.97
N THR A 357 8.71 3.14 -35.90
CA THR A 357 7.52 3.23 -35.05
C THR A 357 7.59 4.35 -34.00
N ASP A 358 8.64 5.18 -33.98
CA ASP A 358 8.82 6.28 -33.00
C ASP A 358 7.60 7.21 -32.95
N ARG A 359 7.15 7.69 -34.11
CA ARG A 359 6.00 8.59 -34.23
C ARG A 359 4.69 7.87 -33.94
N MET A 360 4.55 6.60 -34.35
CA MET A 360 3.39 5.77 -34.05
C MET A 360 3.21 5.63 -32.53
N ALA A 361 4.27 5.25 -31.80
CA ALA A 361 4.26 5.17 -30.34
C ALA A 361 3.86 6.51 -29.71
N TYR A 362 4.42 7.62 -30.21
CA TYR A 362 4.07 8.95 -29.76
C TYR A 362 2.59 9.29 -29.98
N THR A 363 2.03 9.13 -31.18
CA THR A 363 0.63 9.48 -31.45
C THR A 363 -0.35 8.60 -30.68
N PHE A 364 -0.07 7.29 -30.53
CA PHE A 364 -0.82 6.43 -29.61
C PHE A 364 -0.77 6.99 -28.17
N SER A 365 0.41 7.37 -27.68
CA SER A 365 0.58 7.90 -26.32
C SER A 365 -0.19 9.20 -26.08
N GLN A 366 -0.34 10.06 -27.09
CA GLN A 366 -1.11 11.31 -26.98
C GLN A 366 -2.62 11.04 -26.79
N VAL A 367 -3.22 10.11 -27.54
CA VAL A 367 -4.65 9.77 -27.40
C VAL A 367 -4.91 9.08 -26.05
N TYR A 368 -4.04 8.17 -25.62
CA TYR A 368 -4.12 7.58 -24.28
C TYR A 368 -3.94 8.64 -23.17
N ALA A 369 -3.01 9.58 -23.31
CA ALA A 369 -2.78 10.66 -22.35
C ALA A 369 -3.99 11.62 -22.24
N ALA A 370 -4.66 11.94 -23.35
CA ALA A 370 -5.90 12.71 -23.34
C ALA A 370 -7.01 12.03 -22.52
N ALA A 371 -7.10 10.69 -22.58
CA ALA A 371 -7.97 9.89 -21.71
C ALA A 371 -7.42 9.69 -20.28
N SER A 372 -6.43 10.48 -19.85
CA SER A 372 -5.78 10.40 -18.54
C SER A 372 -5.11 9.06 -18.23
N ALA A 373 -4.68 8.29 -19.23
CA ALA A 373 -3.86 7.09 -19.04
C ALA A 373 -2.49 7.41 -18.37
N ASP A 374 -1.75 6.36 -18.00
CA ASP A 374 -0.31 6.45 -17.73
C ASP A 374 0.44 6.00 -18.98
N CYS A 375 1.24 6.91 -19.53
CA CYS A 375 1.90 6.77 -20.82
C CYS A 375 3.42 6.85 -20.64
N SER A 376 4.15 5.94 -21.29
CA SER A 376 5.61 5.89 -21.21
C SER A 376 6.23 5.41 -22.53
N LEU A 377 7.01 6.30 -23.15
CA LEU A 377 7.82 6.00 -24.33
C LEU A 377 9.19 5.42 -23.94
N HIS A 378 9.83 4.73 -24.87
CA HIS A 378 11.20 4.23 -24.71
C HIS A 378 12.19 5.40 -24.65
N PRO A 379 13.25 5.38 -23.81
CA PRO A 379 14.17 6.52 -23.68
C PRO A 379 14.91 6.94 -24.96
N THR A 380 14.99 6.05 -25.96
CA THR A 380 15.60 6.33 -27.27
C THR A 380 14.60 6.78 -28.34
N ASN A 381 13.31 6.88 -28.02
CA ASN A 381 12.29 7.37 -28.95
C ASN A 381 12.52 8.87 -29.20
N ARG A 382 12.56 9.28 -30.47
CA ARG A 382 12.68 10.66 -30.97
C ARG A 382 11.77 11.66 -30.24
N TYR A 383 10.59 11.24 -29.82
CA TYR A 383 9.56 12.05 -29.17
C TYR A 383 9.53 11.92 -27.64
N TYR A 384 10.42 11.12 -27.03
CA TYR A 384 10.48 10.91 -25.57
C TYR A 384 10.50 12.22 -24.79
N SER A 385 11.29 13.20 -25.24
CA SER A 385 11.41 14.50 -24.55
C SER A 385 10.13 15.34 -24.57
N SER A 386 9.26 15.16 -25.57
CA SER A 386 7.97 15.84 -25.68
C SER A 386 6.99 15.32 -24.62
N VAL A 387 6.92 13.99 -24.47
CA VAL A 387 6.06 13.34 -23.46
C VAL A 387 6.57 13.64 -22.05
N THR A 388 7.88 13.62 -21.79
CA THR A 388 8.41 13.91 -20.45
C THR A 388 8.17 15.35 -20.00
N LYS A 389 8.24 16.33 -20.93
CA LYS A 389 7.96 17.74 -20.61
C LYS A 389 6.50 18.01 -20.26
N SER A 390 5.58 17.18 -20.73
CA SER A 390 4.14 17.30 -20.47
C SER A 390 3.69 16.61 -19.17
N ARG A 391 4.59 15.94 -18.42
CA ARG A 391 4.24 15.27 -17.16
C ARG A 391 3.98 16.27 -16.03
N SER A 392 2.70 16.57 -15.79
CA SER A 392 2.27 17.03 -14.46
C SER A 392 2.59 15.96 -13.41
N LYS A 393 2.88 16.40 -12.17
CA LYS A 393 3.39 15.51 -11.11
C LYS A 393 2.39 14.43 -10.70
N HIS A 394 2.93 13.29 -10.24
CA HIS A 394 2.22 12.02 -10.28
C HIS A 394 0.94 11.94 -9.43
N SER A 395 -0.16 11.55 -10.06
CA SER A 395 -1.25 10.81 -9.39
C SER A 395 -1.28 9.38 -9.91
N ALA A 396 -0.53 8.50 -9.24
CA ALA A 396 -0.43 7.07 -9.55
C ALA A 396 -1.65 6.31 -8.99
N THR A 397 -2.83 6.53 -9.58
CA THR A 397 -4.08 5.87 -9.15
C THR A 397 -4.85 5.26 -10.32
N GLY A 398 -4.65 3.96 -10.56
CA GLY A 398 -5.51 3.14 -11.41
C GLY A 398 -5.82 3.74 -12.78
N LYS A 399 -4.78 4.08 -13.54
CA LYS A 399 -4.93 4.56 -14.91
C LYS A 399 -4.95 3.40 -15.91
N LEU A 400 -5.37 3.66 -17.14
CA LEU A 400 -5.12 2.76 -18.26
C LEU A 400 -3.62 2.83 -18.63
N LEU A 401 -3.03 1.75 -19.16
CA LEU A 401 -1.59 1.73 -19.47
C LEU A 401 -1.33 1.83 -20.97
N MET A 402 -0.40 2.71 -21.35
CA MET A 402 0.26 2.76 -22.66
C MET A 402 1.78 2.72 -22.42
N HIS A 403 2.44 1.70 -22.96
CA HIS A 403 3.88 1.52 -22.77
C HIS A 403 4.59 1.20 -24.10
N GLU A 404 5.78 1.75 -24.27
CA GLU A 404 6.72 1.38 -25.34
C GLU A 404 7.99 0.80 -24.70
N ALA A 405 8.36 -0.41 -25.09
CA ALA A 405 9.59 -1.08 -24.69
C ALA A 405 10.28 -1.66 -25.91
N SER A 406 11.62 -1.70 -25.92
CA SER A 406 12.36 -2.47 -26.93
C SER A 406 12.15 -3.97 -26.71
N LEU A 407 12.04 -4.73 -27.80
CA LEU A 407 11.76 -6.18 -27.76
C LEU A 407 12.85 -7.00 -27.05
N GLY A 408 14.06 -6.44 -26.92
CA GLY A 408 15.27 -7.13 -26.49
C GLY A 408 16.07 -7.69 -27.67
N ILE A 409 17.20 -8.32 -27.38
CA ILE A 409 18.00 -9.10 -28.34
C ILE A 409 18.05 -10.59 -27.99
N THR A 410 17.41 -10.99 -26.89
CA THR A 410 17.34 -12.37 -26.40
C THR A 410 15.90 -12.82 -26.14
N PHE A 411 15.66 -14.13 -26.21
CA PHE A 411 14.32 -14.71 -25.99
C PHE A 411 13.87 -14.63 -24.51
N ASP A 412 14.80 -14.60 -23.57
CA ASP A 412 14.49 -14.38 -22.15
C ASP A 412 14.01 -12.94 -21.89
N GLU A 413 14.57 -11.93 -22.56
CA GLU A 413 14.06 -10.55 -22.48
C GLU A 413 12.60 -10.48 -22.95
N LEU A 414 12.29 -11.06 -24.11
CA LEU A 414 10.91 -11.12 -24.63
C LEU A 414 9.95 -11.81 -23.64
N ARG A 415 10.31 -12.99 -23.10
CA ARG A 415 9.46 -13.71 -22.14
C ARG A 415 9.23 -12.87 -20.88
N ASN A 416 10.28 -12.30 -20.30
CA ASN A 416 10.19 -11.43 -19.13
C ASN A 416 9.34 -10.18 -19.41
N LEU A 417 9.42 -9.62 -20.60
CA LEU A 417 8.72 -8.40 -21.00
C LEU A 417 7.21 -8.63 -21.18
N VAL A 418 6.80 -9.74 -21.81
CA VAL A 418 5.37 -10.11 -21.92
C VAL A 418 4.78 -10.40 -20.54
N VAL A 419 5.48 -11.18 -19.70
CA VAL A 419 5.04 -11.47 -18.31
C VAL A 419 4.93 -10.17 -17.48
N ARG A 420 5.87 -9.24 -17.65
CA ARG A 420 5.84 -7.92 -17.00
C ARG A 420 4.64 -7.08 -17.47
N THR A 421 4.36 -7.06 -18.77
CA THR A 421 3.22 -6.32 -19.35
C THR A 421 1.88 -6.85 -18.85
N VAL A 422 1.73 -8.19 -18.78
CA VAL A 422 0.52 -8.83 -18.27
C VAL A 422 0.34 -8.57 -16.76
N THR A 423 1.39 -8.76 -15.96
CA THR A 423 1.34 -8.50 -14.50
C THR A 423 1.07 -7.02 -14.20
N SER A 424 1.71 -6.08 -14.91
CA SER A 424 1.40 -4.64 -14.79
C SER A 424 -0.04 -4.29 -15.22
N SER A 425 -0.53 -4.92 -16.30
CA SER A 425 -1.92 -4.74 -16.76
C SER A 425 -2.94 -5.25 -15.74
N ALA A 426 -2.64 -6.37 -15.06
CA ALA A 426 -3.47 -6.90 -13.97
C ALA A 426 -3.51 -5.95 -12.78
N SER A 427 -2.36 -5.50 -12.26
CA SER A 427 -2.31 -4.52 -11.15
C SER A 427 -2.99 -3.18 -11.50
N GLY A 428 -2.84 -2.70 -12.73
CA GLY A 428 -3.55 -1.52 -13.23
C GLY A 428 -5.08 -1.73 -13.29
N THR A 429 -5.52 -2.90 -13.73
CA THR A 429 -6.95 -3.30 -13.74
C THR A 429 -7.50 -3.42 -12.32
N ALA A 430 -6.74 -4.00 -11.40
CA ALA A 430 -7.10 -4.13 -9.99
C ALA A 430 -7.34 -2.75 -9.36
N ALA A 431 -6.39 -1.84 -9.54
CA ALA A 431 -6.51 -0.45 -9.11
C ALA A 431 -7.74 0.26 -9.73
N ARG A 432 -8.04 0.03 -11.01
CA ARG A 432 -9.23 0.58 -11.69
C ARG A 432 -10.54 0.06 -11.10
N HIS A 433 -10.70 -1.25 -10.96
CA HIS A 433 -11.96 -1.83 -10.48
C HIS A 433 -12.23 -1.52 -9.01
N LEU A 434 -11.21 -1.62 -8.16
CA LEU A 434 -11.38 -1.50 -6.72
C LEU A 434 -11.59 -0.04 -6.28
N SER A 435 -10.94 0.92 -6.95
CA SER A 435 -11.20 2.36 -6.72
C SER A 435 -12.57 2.82 -7.28
N ARG A 436 -13.10 2.16 -8.32
CA ARG A 436 -14.48 2.40 -8.81
C ARG A 436 -15.52 1.77 -7.89
N ALA A 437 -15.28 0.58 -7.32
CA ALA A 437 -16.17 -0.06 -6.35
C ALA A 437 -16.37 0.77 -5.07
N SER A 438 -15.39 1.60 -4.69
CA SER A 438 -15.51 2.56 -3.57
C SER A 438 -16.16 3.91 -3.93
N LYS A 439 -16.46 4.19 -5.21
CA LYS A 439 -17.07 5.46 -5.64
C LYS A 439 -18.58 5.31 -5.84
N PRO A 440 -19.44 5.98 -5.05
CA PRO A 440 -20.89 5.93 -5.23
C PRO A 440 -21.31 6.65 -6.53
N THR A 441 -22.39 6.17 -7.15
CA THR A 441 -22.93 6.66 -8.43
C THR A 441 -23.63 8.02 -8.28
N SER A 442 -22.85 9.10 -8.30
CA SER A 442 -23.34 10.48 -8.43
C SER A 442 -22.28 11.33 -9.16
N PRO A 443 -22.59 11.99 -10.29
CA PRO A 443 -21.69 12.93 -10.91
C PRO A 443 -21.54 14.15 -9.99
N LEU A 444 -20.41 14.24 -9.29
CA LEU A 444 -20.09 15.35 -8.41
C LEU A 444 -19.15 16.29 -9.13
N THR A 445 -19.45 17.59 -9.06
CA THR A 445 -18.62 18.65 -9.59
C THR A 445 -17.17 18.50 -9.13
N ILE A 446 -16.29 18.54 -10.13
CA ILE A 446 -14.87 18.88 -9.95
C ILE A 446 -14.86 20.28 -9.31
N ILE A 447 -13.90 20.57 -8.42
CA ILE A 447 -13.65 21.94 -8.02
C ILE A 447 -13.26 22.68 -9.30
N LYS A 448 -14.05 23.68 -9.71
CA LYS A 448 -13.58 24.58 -10.76
C LYS A 448 -12.35 25.27 -10.21
N GLU A 449 -11.23 25.06 -10.88
CA GLU A 449 -10.11 25.99 -10.81
C GLU A 449 -10.62 27.26 -11.50
N ASP A 450 -11.13 28.20 -10.70
CA ASP A 450 -11.55 29.50 -11.23
C ASP A 450 -10.26 30.23 -11.65
N GLU A 451 -9.96 30.20 -12.95
CA GLU A 451 -8.72 30.69 -13.60
C GLU A 451 -8.48 32.22 -13.48
N ASN A 452 -9.09 32.89 -12.51
CA ASN A 452 -9.14 34.34 -12.35
C ASN A 452 -8.88 34.83 -10.89
N GLN A 453 -8.10 34.09 -10.09
CA GLN A 453 -7.51 34.64 -8.85
C GLN A 453 -6.00 34.41 -8.76
N GLU A 454 -5.25 35.18 -9.54
CA GLU A 454 -3.85 35.49 -9.24
C GLU A 454 -3.75 36.33 -7.95
N LYS A 455 -3.70 35.62 -6.82
CA LYS A 455 -3.12 36.11 -5.58
C LYS A 455 -2.18 35.03 -5.05
N ASP A 456 -1.11 35.44 -4.38
CA ASP A 456 -0.16 34.53 -3.76
C ASP A 456 -0.89 33.65 -2.73
N ASN A 457 -1.13 32.40 -3.12
CA ASN A 457 -1.86 31.41 -2.34
C ASN A 457 -0.96 30.63 -1.35
N SER A 458 0.27 31.11 -1.13
CA SER A 458 1.22 30.55 -0.15
C SER A 458 0.59 30.43 1.25
N PRO A 459 0.67 29.26 1.91
CA PRO A 459 0.08 29.07 3.23
C PRO A 459 0.65 29.96 4.35
N GLN A 460 -0.14 30.92 4.84
CA GLN A 460 0.25 31.86 5.91
C GLN A 460 0.04 31.24 7.30
N TRP A 461 0.82 30.19 7.60
CA TRP A 461 0.65 29.37 8.80
C TRP A 461 0.66 30.14 10.13
N ASP A 462 1.36 31.28 10.23
CA ASP A 462 1.52 32.04 11.48
C ASP A 462 0.51 33.19 11.69
N ALA A 463 -0.26 33.55 10.67
CA ALA A 463 -1.33 34.52 10.80
C ALA A 463 -2.61 33.83 11.31
N LEU A 464 -2.96 33.96 12.59
CA LEU A 464 -4.20 33.35 13.12
C LEU A 464 -5.46 33.84 12.39
N SER A 465 -5.49 35.11 11.95
CA SER A 465 -6.56 35.69 11.12
C SER A 465 -6.69 35.07 9.72
N TRP A 466 -5.69 34.31 9.26
CA TRP A 466 -5.75 33.54 8.02
C TRP A 466 -6.72 32.36 8.13
N PHE A 467 -7.01 31.85 9.34
CA PHE A 467 -7.94 30.76 9.61
C PHE A 467 -9.32 31.31 9.98
N GLN A 468 -10.30 31.23 9.05
CA GLN A 468 -11.63 31.85 9.21
C GLN A 468 -12.58 31.07 10.14
N GLU A 469 -12.31 29.78 10.40
CA GLU A 469 -13.17 28.93 11.21
C GLU A 469 -12.46 28.54 12.50
N THR A 470 -13.17 28.53 13.63
CA THR A 470 -12.69 27.98 14.90
C THR A 470 -13.67 26.93 15.38
N LEU A 471 -13.15 25.73 15.67
CA LEU A 471 -13.91 24.56 16.07
C LEU A 471 -13.50 24.16 17.48
N VAL A 472 -14.46 24.00 18.39
CA VAL A 472 -14.25 23.34 19.69
C VAL A 472 -14.67 21.89 19.52
N LEU A 473 -13.73 20.97 19.75
CA LEU A 473 -13.82 19.59 19.28
C LEU A 473 -13.56 18.59 20.39
N ASN A 474 -14.54 17.71 20.59
CA ASN A 474 -14.46 16.57 21.50
C ASN A 474 -14.22 15.29 20.67
N GLY A 475 -13.19 14.52 21.02
CA GLY A 475 -12.74 13.40 20.20
C GLY A 475 -11.80 12.43 20.89
N PHE A 476 -11.03 11.71 20.06
CA PHE A 476 -10.21 10.58 20.43
C PHE A 476 -8.92 10.55 19.59
N CYS A 477 -7.84 9.99 20.15
CA CYS A 477 -6.63 9.62 19.41
C CYS A 477 -6.05 8.30 19.94
N PRO A 478 -5.25 7.55 19.15
CA PRO A 478 -4.65 6.32 19.62
C PRO A 478 -3.45 6.63 20.53
N ASP A 479 -3.30 5.89 21.63
CA ASP A 479 -2.17 6.06 22.54
C ASP A 479 -0.93 5.30 22.05
N VAL A 480 -0.35 5.81 20.96
CA VAL A 480 0.90 5.32 20.38
C VAL A 480 2.15 5.84 21.12
N THR A 481 1.97 6.52 22.27
CA THR A 481 3.08 7.11 23.04
C THR A 481 3.57 6.21 24.17
N VAL A 482 2.77 5.23 24.58
CA VAL A 482 3.09 4.25 25.63
C VAL A 482 3.15 2.85 25.02
N HIS A 483 4.35 2.42 24.63
CA HIS A 483 4.61 1.10 24.04
C HIS A 483 5.72 0.34 24.78
N GLY A 484 5.68 -0.98 24.69
CA GLY A 484 6.69 -1.91 25.21
C GLY A 484 6.73 -3.20 24.39
N ALA A 485 7.53 -4.17 24.83
CA ALA A 485 7.90 -5.35 24.05
C ALA A 485 6.74 -6.26 23.59
N HIS A 486 5.53 -6.09 24.12
CA HIS A 486 4.34 -6.86 23.75
C HIS A 486 3.20 -6.00 23.16
N THR A 487 3.39 -4.68 22.97
CA THR A 487 2.32 -3.78 22.51
C THR A 487 1.82 -4.17 21.11
N LEU A 488 2.73 -4.43 20.16
CA LEU A 488 2.32 -4.88 18.82
C LEU A 488 1.65 -6.27 18.86
N ASP A 489 2.15 -7.20 19.67
CA ASP A 489 1.56 -8.55 19.78
C ASP A 489 0.12 -8.49 20.33
N ASN A 490 -0.13 -7.63 21.33
CA ASN A 490 -1.44 -7.40 21.88
C ASN A 490 -2.38 -6.72 20.86
N MET A 491 -1.94 -5.67 20.16
CA MET A 491 -2.72 -5.01 19.11
C MET A 491 -2.99 -5.92 17.89
N MET A 492 -2.10 -6.86 17.60
CA MET A 492 -2.32 -7.95 16.65
C MET A 492 -3.23 -9.06 17.19
N ALA A 493 -3.52 -9.12 18.50
CA ALA A 493 -4.46 -10.08 19.07
C ALA A 493 -5.90 -9.53 19.00
N ASP A 494 -6.13 -8.28 19.45
CA ASP A 494 -7.47 -7.65 19.47
C ASP A 494 -7.41 -6.16 19.13
N ASP A 495 -8.48 -5.61 18.56
CA ASP A 495 -8.67 -4.16 18.33
C ASP A 495 -8.79 -3.41 19.68
N ASP A 496 -9.25 -4.06 20.74
CA ASP A 496 -9.44 -3.46 22.06
C ASP A 496 -8.10 -3.17 22.79
N TYR A 497 -7.00 -3.82 22.38
CA TYR A 497 -5.64 -3.47 22.81
C TYR A 497 -5.08 -2.26 22.06
N ILE A 498 -5.75 -1.76 21.02
CA ILE A 498 -5.44 -0.47 20.40
C ILE A 498 -6.07 0.62 21.27
N THR A 499 -5.38 0.92 22.37
CA THR A 499 -5.79 1.88 23.41
C THR A 499 -5.89 3.29 22.87
N MET A 500 -6.79 4.09 23.44
CA MET A 500 -7.08 5.45 22.97
C MET A 500 -7.15 6.44 24.12
N SER A 501 -6.61 7.63 23.90
CA SER A 501 -6.86 8.80 24.72
C SER A 501 -8.10 9.55 24.23
N VAL A 502 -8.84 10.13 25.17
CA VAL A 502 -9.84 11.18 24.88
C VAL A 502 -9.10 12.50 24.63
N LEU A 503 -9.61 13.31 23.71
CA LEU A 503 -9.10 14.65 23.37
C LEU A 503 -10.21 15.69 23.47
N ASP A 504 -9.89 16.84 24.07
CA ASP A 504 -10.63 18.09 23.93
C ASP A 504 -9.69 19.13 23.31
N LEU A 505 -10.04 19.71 22.16
CA LEU A 505 -9.18 20.66 21.41
C LEU A 505 -9.96 21.86 20.87
N THR A 506 -9.28 23.01 20.78
CA THR A 506 -9.69 24.12 19.92
C THR A 506 -8.82 24.12 18.66
N VAL A 507 -9.46 24.06 17.49
CA VAL A 507 -8.80 24.01 16.17
C VAL A 507 -9.24 25.19 15.30
N HIS A 508 -8.27 25.95 14.82
CA HIS A 508 -8.46 26.99 13.82
C HIS A 508 -8.24 26.40 12.42
N LYS A 509 -9.17 26.64 11.49
CA LYS A 509 -9.26 25.98 10.18
C LYS A 509 -9.51 26.98 9.04
N ARG A 510 -9.01 26.68 7.84
CA ARG A 510 -9.38 27.37 6.59
C ARG A 510 -10.74 26.90 6.08
N ARG A 511 -11.65 27.85 5.84
CA ARG A 511 -12.98 27.60 5.26
C ARG A 511 -12.91 26.94 3.88
N GLN A 512 -12.02 27.43 3.03
CA GLN A 512 -11.74 26.84 1.73
C GLN A 512 -10.82 25.62 1.88
N PRO A 513 -11.18 24.43 1.36
CA PRO A 513 -10.27 23.29 1.29
C PRO A 513 -9.20 23.53 0.21
N PHE A 514 -7.99 23.04 0.45
CA PHE A 514 -6.88 23.11 -0.51
C PHE A 514 -6.79 21.85 -1.39
N ALA A 515 -7.42 20.75 -0.99
CA ALA A 515 -7.46 19.51 -1.75
C ALA A 515 -8.78 18.75 -1.53
N GLN A 516 -9.17 17.95 -2.53
CA GLN A 516 -10.37 17.11 -2.50
C GLN A 516 -10.01 15.67 -2.89
N GLY A 517 -10.19 14.74 -1.96
CA GLY A 517 -10.17 13.30 -2.23
C GLY A 517 -11.53 12.80 -2.73
N GLY A 518 -11.63 11.49 -3.01
CA GLY A 518 -12.86 10.88 -3.52
C GLY A 518 -14.08 10.97 -2.60
N LEU A 519 -13.87 11.10 -1.28
CA LEU A 519 -14.92 11.14 -0.25
C LEU A 519 -14.74 12.26 0.80
N ARG A 520 -13.55 12.85 0.91
CA ARG A 520 -13.18 13.83 1.95
C ARG A 520 -12.58 15.11 1.34
N LEU A 521 -12.84 16.24 1.97
CA LEU A 521 -12.21 17.55 1.72
C LEU A 521 -11.08 17.75 2.73
N ALA A 522 -9.99 18.41 2.33
CA ALA A 522 -8.85 18.71 3.19
C ALA A 522 -8.62 20.24 3.30
N SER A 523 -8.63 20.76 4.53
CA SER A 523 -8.36 22.17 4.86
C SER A 523 -7.13 22.29 5.76
N TYR A 524 -6.31 23.33 5.55
CA TYR A 524 -5.23 23.68 6.48
C TYR A 524 -5.79 24.06 7.86
N ALA A 525 -5.11 23.65 8.92
CA ALA A 525 -5.52 23.90 10.29
C ALA A 525 -4.34 24.01 11.29
N ARG A 526 -4.59 24.65 12.43
CA ARG A 526 -3.71 24.70 13.61
C ARG A 526 -4.52 24.48 14.88
N THR A 527 -3.91 23.87 15.90
CA THR A 527 -4.48 23.84 17.25
C THR A 527 -4.12 25.12 18.02
N ALA A 528 -4.92 25.50 19.01
CA ALA A 528 -4.84 26.80 19.68
C ALA A 528 -3.55 27.05 20.49
N ALA A 529 -2.84 26.00 20.93
CA ALA A 529 -1.61 26.10 21.71
C ALA A 529 -0.34 25.60 20.98
N SER A 530 -0.38 25.40 19.66
CA SER A 530 0.74 24.87 18.86
C SER A 530 1.02 25.65 17.58
N THR A 531 2.28 25.62 17.14
CA THR A 531 2.72 26.00 15.78
C THR A 531 2.78 24.82 14.81
N ASN A 532 2.43 23.61 15.26
CA ASN A 532 2.31 22.45 14.38
C ASN A 532 1.26 22.69 13.29
N ARG A 533 1.64 22.35 12.06
CA ARG A 533 0.81 22.43 10.87
C ARG A 533 -0.03 21.16 10.78
N TYR A 534 -1.35 21.30 10.70
CA TYR A 534 -2.29 20.19 10.60
C TYR A 534 -3.21 20.33 9.38
N VAL A 535 -3.90 19.24 9.06
CA VAL A 535 -4.99 19.16 8.08
C VAL A 535 -6.24 18.67 8.81
N VAL A 536 -7.36 19.36 8.61
CA VAL A 536 -8.69 18.81 8.92
C VAL A 536 -9.23 18.13 7.66
N LYS A 537 -9.51 16.83 7.76
CA LYS A 537 -10.28 16.08 6.76
C LYS A 537 -11.75 16.01 7.18
N SER A 538 -12.66 16.53 6.36
CA SER A 538 -14.11 16.43 6.56
C SER A 538 -14.78 15.62 5.43
N SER A 539 -15.86 14.90 5.74
CA SER A 539 -16.61 14.14 4.74
C SER A 539 -17.42 15.04 3.80
N ARG A 540 -17.58 14.65 2.52
CA ARG A 540 -18.55 15.28 1.60
C ARG A 540 -20.01 14.85 1.85
N ARG A 541 -20.25 13.94 2.80
CA ARG A 541 -21.58 13.38 3.11
C ARG A 541 -21.80 13.24 4.61
N ASP A 542 -23.03 13.50 5.01
CA ASP A 542 -23.58 13.38 6.36
C ASP A 542 -23.79 11.90 6.80
N ARG A 543 -22.77 11.05 6.52
CA ARG A 543 -22.82 9.59 6.66
C ARG A 543 -21.48 8.94 7.02
N SER A 544 -20.40 9.69 7.17
CA SER A 544 -19.14 9.14 7.73
C SER A 544 -19.35 8.91 9.22
N GLN A 545 -19.76 7.69 9.59
CA GLN A 545 -20.02 7.34 10.99
C GLN A 545 -18.71 7.43 11.78
N LEU A 546 -18.77 7.92 13.02
CA LEU A 546 -17.60 8.06 13.89
C LEU A 546 -16.80 6.74 14.01
N ALA A 547 -17.49 5.60 13.98
CA ALA A 547 -16.89 4.26 13.97
C ALA A 547 -15.99 3.99 12.74
N GLU A 548 -16.34 4.45 11.53
CA GLU A 548 -15.50 4.28 10.34
C GLU A 548 -14.19 5.09 10.44
N LEU A 549 -14.26 6.28 11.05
CA LEU A 549 -13.10 7.13 11.30
C LEU A 549 -12.19 6.52 12.38
N VAL A 550 -12.79 6.04 13.48
CA VAL A 550 -12.06 5.40 14.59
C VAL A 550 -11.44 4.06 14.17
N GLU A 551 -12.09 3.26 13.34
CA GLU A 551 -11.48 2.03 12.81
C GLU A 551 -10.28 2.36 11.91
N GLY A 552 -10.38 3.38 11.03
CA GLY A 552 -9.24 3.87 10.23
C GLY A 552 -8.09 4.42 11.09
N MET A 553 -8.42 5.12 12.18
CA MET A 553 -7.45 5.60 13.17
C MET A 553 -6.74 4.44 13.88
N ARG A 554 -7.46 3.35 14.23
CA ARG A 554 -6.88 2.12 14.77
C ARG A 554 -5.99 1.41 13.77
N CYS A 555 -6.39 1.29 12.49
CA CYS A 555 -5.54 0.77 11.41
C CYS A 555 -4.20 1.51 11.36
N GLN A 556 -4.23 2.85 11.32
CA GLN A 556 -3.03 3.67 11.20
C GLN A 556 -2.14 3.59 12.46
N ALA A 557 -2.72 3.43 13.65
CA ALA A 557 -1.99 3.14 14.88
C ALA A 557 -1.28 1.78 14.85
N LEU A 558 -1.95 0.72 14.37
CA LEU A 558 -1.33 -0.60 14.19
C LEU A 558 -0.16 -0.55 13.19
N CYS A 559 -0.34 0.12 12.05
CA CYS A 559 0.73 0.35 11.08
C CYS A 559 1.92 1.09 11.69
N LYS A 560 1.68 2.05 12.59
CA LYS A 560 2.72 2.80 13.31
C LYS A 560 3.50 1.93 14.30
N LEU A 561 2.85 0.98 14.99
CA LEU A 561 3.55 0.03 15.86
C LEU A 561 4.39 -0.97 15.05
N PHE A 562 3.91 -1.45 13.90
CA PHE A 562 4.77 -2.19 12.95
C PHE A 562 5.98 -1.34 12.51
N ALA A 563 5.80 -0.04 12.24
CA ALA A 563 6.88 0.85 11.81
C ALA A 563 7.92 1.10 12.92
N LEU A 564 7.49 1.20 14.18
CA LEU A 564 8.39 1.26 15.35
C LEU A 564 9.35 0.06 15.41
N GLU A 565 8.82 -1.16 15.20
CA GLU A 565 9.63 -2.37 15.17
C GLU A 565 10.55 -2.43 13.94
N PHE A 566 10.00 -2.19 12.75
CA PHE A 566 10.72 -2.22 11.48
C PHE A 566 11.94 -1.28 11.47
N ASN A 567 11.75 -0.05 11.99
CA ASN A 567 12.82 0.94 12.10
C ASN A 567 13.92 0.49 13.08
N ALA A 568 13.55 -0.08 14.23
CA ALA A 568 14.54 -0.56 15.21
C ALA A 568 15.40 -1.71 14.66
N LEU A 569 14.82 -2.56 13.82
CA LEU A 569 15.52 -3.67 13.16
C LEU A 569 16.43 -3.22 12.00
N LEU A 570 16.18 -2.04 11.42
CA LEU A 570 16.96 -1.51 10.28
C LEU A 570 17.97 -0.43 10.67
N GLY A 571 17.74 0.30 11.77
CA GLY A 571 18.53 1.46 12.19
C GLY A 571 18.08 2.76 11.50
N ASN A 572 18.93 3.79 11.54
CA ASN A 572 18.58 5.15 11.11
C ASN A 572 18.40 5.36 9.59
N GLU A 573 18.59 4.32 8.77
CA GLU A 573 18.43 4.41 7.31
C GLU A 573 17.06 3.89 6.86
N ASN A 574 16.47 4.59 5.87
CA ASN A 574 15.26 4.15 5.15
C ASN A 574 14.02 4.00 6.07
N LEU A 575 14.02 4.76 7.17
CA LEU A 575 12.94 4.83 8.17
C LEU A 575 11.57 5.08 7.52
N ILE A 576 10.55 4.39 8.04
CA ILE A 576 9.13 4.62 7.75
C ILE A 576 8.44 5.11 9.03
N ASP A 577 7.57 6.10 8.90
CA ASP A 577 6.70 6.54 9.99
C ASP A 577 5.29 6.83 9.46
N PHE A 578 4.27 6.59 10.28
CA PHE A 578 2.89 6.94 9.99
C PHE A 578 2.47 8.13 10.86
N ILE A 579 1.85 9.15 10.26
CA ILE A 579 1.32 10.28 11.03
C ILE A 579 0.22 9.80 11.99
N VAL A 580 0.02 10.50 13.11
CA VAL A 580 -1.11 10.19 14.00
C VAL A 580 -2.35 10.93 13.52
N THR A 581 -3.43 10.18 13.30
CA THR A 581 -4.76 10.73 13.07
C THR A 581 -5.52 10.79 14.40
N ALA A 582 -6.31 11.84 14.60
CA ALA A 582 -7.27 11.97 15.68
C ALA A 582 -8.67 12.20 15.10
N CYS A 583 -9.72 11.68 15.76
CA CYS A 583 -11.09 11.69 15.26
C CYS A 583 -12.03 12.43 16.22
N PHE A 584 -12.84 13.34 15.69
CA PHE A 584 -13.68 14.24 16.48
C PHE A 584 -15.14 14.23 16.01
N LYS A 585 -16.04 14.46 16.97
CA LYS A 585 -17.44 14.75 16.72
C LYS A 585 -17.63 16.26 16.88
N GLY A 586 -17.89 16.95 15.77
CA GLY A 586 -18.24 18.37 15.78
C GLY A 586 -19.69 18.56 16.20
N ILE A 587 -19.95 19.59 17.00
CA ILE A 587 -21.28 20.12 17.25
C ILE A 587 -21.39 21.39 16.40
N SER A 588 -22.28 21.39 15.40
CA SER A 588 -22.63 22.57 14.61
C SER A 588 -24.08 22.94 14.88
N GLU A 589 -24.31 24.18 15.30
CA GLU A 589 -25.66 24.69 15.63
C GLU A 589 -26.61 24.64 14.43
N ASP A 590 -26.09 24.79 13.20
CA ASP A 590 -26.87 24.81 11.95
C ASP A 590 -26.91 23.48 11.17
N SER A 591 -26.05 22.50 11.49
CA SER A 591 -25.81 21.35 10.58
C SER A 591 -25.56 19.97 11.20
N GLY A 592 -25.72 19.83 12.52
CA GLY A 592 -25.74 18.51 13.18
C GLY A 592 -24.37 17.86 13.40
N ASP A 593 -24.38 16.54 13.60
CA ASP A 593 -23.29 15.71 14.13
C ASP A 593 -22.15 15.44 13.11
N THR A 594 -21.51 16.50 12.63
CA THR A 594 -20.44 16.41 11.63
C THR A 594 -19.16 15.76 12.20
N CYS A 595 -18.81 14.58 11.70
CA CYS A 595 -17.60 13.86 12.12
C CYS A 595 -16.40 14.20 11.22
N ILE A 596 -15.25 14.50 11.82
CA ILE A 596 -14.01 14.93 11.13
C ILE A 596 -12.77 14.23 11.70
N SER A 597 -11.65 14.29 10.97
CA SER A 597 -10.34 13.90 11.50
C SER A 597 -9.31 15.02 11.37
N LEU A 598 -8.40 15.10 12.35
CA LEU A 598 -7.22 15.97 12.36
C LEU A 598 -5.97 15.11 12.19
N GLU A 599 -5.02 15.57 11.38
CA GLU A 599 -3.74 14.89 11.18
C GLU A 599 -2.62 15.89 10.85
N PRO A 600 -1.34 15.58 11.11
CA PRO A 600 -0.20 16.40 10.70
C PRO A 600 -0.18 16.71 9.19
N PHE A 601 0.11 17.96 8.84
CA PHE A 601 0.37 18.36 7.45
C PHE A 601 1.70 17.77 6.97
N ILE A 602 1.65 16.96 5.91
CA ILE A 602 2.84 16.44 5.23
C ILE A 602 3.19 17.37 4.08
N GLU A 603 4.41 17.93 4.10
CA GLU A 603 4.91 18.88 3.12
C GLU A 603 5.86 18.19 2.13
N GLY A 604 5.65 18.41 0.83
CA GLY A 604 6.52 17.90 -0.25
C GLY A 604 5.75 17.12 -1.33
N GLU A 605 6.49 16.38 -2.16
CA GLU A 605 5.92 15.63 -3.29
C GLU A 605 5.37 14.27 -2.84
N TYR A 606 4.05 14.10 -2.98
CA TYR A 606 3.32 12.93 -2.53
C TYR A 606 3.48 11.76 -3.51
N VAL A 607 3.93 10.61 -3.00
CA VAL A 607 4.20 9.38 -3.78
C VAL A 607 3.41 8.22 -3.18
N LYS A 608 2.80 7.41 -4.05
CA LYS A 608 2.23 6.10 -3.70
C LYS A 608 3.22 5.01 -4.10
N TYR A 609 3.80 4.32 -3.11
CA TYR A 609 4.82 3.29 -3.30
C TYR A 609 4.23 1.93 -3.64
N ASN A 610 3.10 1.56 -3.04
CA ASN A 610 2.26 0.45 -3.49
C ASN A 610 0.79 0.77 -3.27
N ASN A 611 -0.11 -0.07 -3.77
CA ASN A 611 -1.53 -0.01 -3.44
C ASN A 611 -2.02 -1.28 -2.73
N ASN A 612 -3.28 -1.29 -2.31
CA ASN A 612 -3.93 -2.47 -1.72
C ASN A 612 -4.30 -3.59 -2.71
N ALA A 613 -3.82 -3.52 -3.96
CA ALA A 613 -4.24 -4.32 -5.10
C ALA A 613 -3.08 -4.66 -6.07
N GLY A 614 -1.85 -4.78 -5.55
CA GLY A 614 -0.70 -5.29 -6.31
C GLY A 614 0.02 -4.30 -7.23
N TYR A 615 -0.31 -3.02 -7.24
CA TYR A 615 0.53 -1.98 -7.86
C TYR A 615 1.79 -1.75 -7.00
N VAL A 616 2.94 -1.63 -7.68
CA VAL A 616 4.24 -1.29 -7.10
C VAL A 616 4.84 -0.15 -7.92
N HIS A 617 5.39 0.87 -7.25
CA HIS A 617 6.00 2.02 -7.90
C HIS A 617 7.24 1.63 -8.71
N GLY A 618 7.33 2.10 -9.96
CA GLY A 618 8.31 1.62 -10.95
C GLY A 618 9.78 1.96 -10.66
N ASP A 619 10.06 3.02 -9.89
CA ASP A 619 11.43 3.35 -9.49
C ASP A 619 11.93 2.42 -8.37
N ALA A 620 12.55 1.31 -8.78
CA ALA A 620 13.19 0.35 -7.88
C ALA A 620 14.52 0.87 -7.27
N THR A 621 15.03 2.04 -7.67
CA THR A 621 16.23 2.65 -7.06
C THR A 621 15.88 3.43 -5.80
N ASN A 622 14.70 4.07 -5.78
CA ASN A 622 14.19 4.88 -4.68
C ASN A 622 14.21 4.13 -3.34
N LYS A 623 14.95 4.67 -2.38
CA LYS A 623 15.15 4.04 -1.06
C LYS A 623 13.87 3.91 -0.23
N PHE A 624 12.92 4.84 -0.36
CA PHE A 624 11.63 4.78 0.31
C PHE A 624 10.69 3.77 -0.35
N ASN A 625 10.76 3.59 -1.67
CA ASN A 625 10.05 2.51 -2.36
C ASN A 625 10.56 1.13 -1.88
N LYS A 626 11.88 0.95 -1.80
CA LYS A 626 12.49 -0.28 -1.25
C LYS A 626 12.02 -0.55 0.18
N ALA A 627 12.00 0.49 1.02
CA ALA A 627 11.49 0.40 2.39
C ALA A 627 10.01 0.00 2.42
N ALA A 628 9.16 0.62 1.59
CA ALA A 628 7.72 0.35 1.53
C ALA A 628 7.40 -1.11 1.18
N GLN A 629 8.05 -1.68 0.14
CA GLN A 629 7.82 -3.09 -0.21
C GLN A 629 8.35 -4.05 0.86
N ALA A 630 9.51 -3.73 1.46
CA ALA A 630 10.06 -4.51 2.57
C ALA A 630 9.22 -4.41 3.85
N PHE A 631 8.58 -3.27 4.11
CA PHE A 631 7.68 -3.06 5.24
C PHE A 631 6.38 -3.85 5.09
N SER A 632 5.77 -3.80 3.90
CA SER A 632 4.59 -4.60 3.57
C SER A 632 4.86 -6.09 3.82
N HIS A 633 5.99 -6.59 3.30
CA HIS A 633 6.44 -7.97 3.51
C HIS A 633 6.76 -8.28 4.98
N PHE A 634 7.45 -7.38 5.68
CA PHE A 634 7.73 -7.50 7.11
C PHE A 634 6.45 -7.64 7.95
N THR A 635 5.38 -6.88 7.65
CA THR A 635 4.13 -6.99 8.41
C THR A 635 3.47 -8.38 8.27
N PHE A 636 3.57 -9.00 7.08
CA PHE A 636 3.12 -10.38 6.85
C PHE A 636 3.98 -11.40 7.60
N GLU A 637 5.31 -11.27 7.56
CA GLU A 637 6.23 -12.16 8.27
C GLU A 637 6.06 -12.05 9.81
N ARG A 638 6.04 -10.82 10.34
CA ARG A 638 5.97 -10.49 11.77
C ARG A 638 4.62 -10.86 12.40
N SER A 639 3.54 -10.79 11.63
CA SER A 639 2.20 -11.23 12.07
C SER A 639 1.96 -12.74 11.98
N ARG A 640 2.88 -13.48 11.33
CA ARG A 640 2.75 -14.90 10.93
C ARG A 640 1.58 -15.12 9.96
N GLY A 641 1.50 -14.28 8.93
CA GLY A 641 0.54 -14.37 7.84
C GLY A 641 -0.85 -13.80 8.12
N ARG A 642 -1.07 -13.14 9.26
CA ARG A 642 -2.39 -12.67 9.70
C ARG A 642 -2.73 -11.23 9.29
N PHE A 643 -1.72 -10.41 9.03
CA PHE A 643 -1.85 -9.00 8.63
C PHE A 643 -0.88 -8.65 7.52
N LEU A 644 -1.30 -7.79 6.60
CA LEU A 644 -0.44 -7.20 5.58
C LEU A 644 -0.79 -5.72 5.39
N VAL A 645 0.16 -4.84 5.65
CA VAL A 645 0.00 -3.40 5.46
C VAL A 645 0.40 -3.01 4.04
N CYS A 646 -0.45 -2.23 3.37
CA CYS A 646 -0.31 -1.82 1.98
C CYS A 646 -0.97 -0.44 1.75
N ASP A 647 -1.10 -0.02 0.49
CA ASP A 647 -1.45 1.37 0.11
C ASP A 647 -0.51 2.41 0.72
N LEU A 648 0.78 2.09 0.75
CA LEU A 648 1.83 2.90 1.36
C LEU A 648 2.08 4.16 0.54
N GLN A 649 1.69 5.31 1.10
CA GLN A 649 1.63 6.60 0.43
C GLN A 649 1.95 7.77 1.36
N GLY A 650 2.62 8.80 0.85
CA GLY A 650 3.05 9.96 1.64
C GLY A 650 4.23 10.68 1.00
N VAL A 651 5.08 11.33 1.81
CA VAL A 651 6.28 12.04 1.33
C VAL A 651 7.53 11.41 1.95
N GLY A 652 8.36 10.79 1.10
CA GLY A 652 9.55 10.07 1.55
C GLY A 652 9.19 8.92 2.49
N GLY A 653 9.72 8.96 3.72
CA GLY A 653 9.41 7.96 4.75
C GLY A 653 8.16 8.26 5.58
N LEU A 654 7.52 9.43 5.43
CA LEU A 654 6.37 9.83 6.25
C LEU A 654 5.07 9.55 5.50
N LEU A 655 4.28 8.60 6.02
CA LEU A 655 3.14 7.98 5.35
C LEU A 655 1.80 8.30 6.06
N THR A 656 0.70 8.14 5.32
CA THR A 656 -0.68 8.36 5.82
C THR A 656 -1.69 7.47 5.07
N ASP A 657 -2.92 7.35 5.59
CA ASP A 657 -4.04 6.57 5.05
C ASP A 657 -3.65 5.14 4.57
N PRO A 658 -2.96 4.30 5.37
CA PRO A 658 -2.59 2.94 4.97
C PRO A 658 -3.79 1.98 4.99
N VAL A 659 -3.70 0.89 4.22
CA VAL A 659 -4.67 -0.21 4.22
C VAL A 659 -4.08 -1.43 4.91
N VAL A 660 -4.88 -2.08 5.77
CA VAL A 660 -4.56 -3.36 6.40
C VAL A 660 -5.44 -4.44 5.79
N HIS A 661 -4.82 -5.45 5.17
CA HIS A 661 -5.46 -6.72 4.86
C HIS A 661 -5.26 -7.69 6.03
N THR A 662 -6.24 -8.55 6.30
CA THR A 662 -6.18 -9.51 7.42
C THR A 662 -6.90 -10.82 7.12
N SER A 663 -6.37 -11.94 7.63
CA SER A 663 -7.03 -13.26 7.53
C SER A 663 -8.24 -13.39 8.46
N ASP A 664 -8.40 -12.49 9.43
CA ASP A 664 -9.52 -12.49 10.38
C ASP A 664 -10.68 -11.64 9.82
N PRO A 665 -11.86 -12.22 9.57
CA PRO A 665 -12.98 -11.52 8.94
C PRO A 665 -13.74 -10.54 9.84
N ASP A 666 -13.44 -10.48 11.14
CA ASP A 666 -14.07 -9.56 12.10
C ASP A 666 -13.14 -8.39 12.51
N ARG A 667 -11.85 -8.47 12.15
CA ARG A 667 -10.87 -7.37 12.26
C ARG A 667 -11.02 -6.43 11.07
N PHE A 668 -11.07 -5.13 11.36
CA PHE A 668 -11.17 -4.05 10.35
C PHE A 668 -12.29 -4.27 9.30
N ILE A 669 -13.51 -4.54 9.80
CA ILE A 669 -14.70 -4.92 9.00
C ILE A 669 -15.47 -3.73 8.41
N LEU A 670 -15.30 -2.51 8.96
CA LEU A 670 -15.87 -1.29 8.39
C LEU A 670 -15.03 -0.79 7.21
N SER A 671 -13.74 -1.10 7.20
CA SER A 671 -12.79 -0.77 6.14
C SER A 671 -13.20 -1.36 4.76
N PRO A 672 -13.61 -0.53 3.78
CA PRO A 672 -14.06 -1.02 2.47
C PRO A 672 -12.90 -1.44 1.55
N THR A 673 -11.64 -1.23 2.00
CA THR A 673 -10.39 -1.48 1.27
C THR A 673 -9.64 -2.72 1.77
N ASN A 674 -10.08 -3.32 2.88
CA ASN A 674 -9.63 -4.63 3.35
C ASN A 674 -10.19 -5.73 2.43
N PHE A 675 -9.32 -6.46 1.73
CA PHE A 675 -9.69 -7.55 0.83
C PHE A 675 -9.45 -8.94 1.44
N GLY A 676 -9.00 -8.99 2.70
CA GLY A 676 -8.60 -10.22 3.37
C GLY A 676 -7.45 -10.93 2.68
N GLU A 677 -7.49 -12.26 2.64
CA GLU A 677 -6.43 -13.09 2.06
C GLU A 677 -6.20 -12.86 0.55
N GLU A 678 -7.24 -12.43 -0.18
CA GLU A 678 -7.12 -12.03 -1.59
C GLU A 678 -6.21 -10.80 -1.74
N GLY A 679 -6.18 -9.93 -0.72
CA GLY A 679 -5.23 -8.82 -0.61
C GLY A 679 -3.78 -9.28 -0.43
N PHE A 680 -3.56 -10.43 0.22
CA PHE A 680 -2.22 -11.05 0.29
C PHE A 680 -1.80 -11.60 -1.07
N LYS A 681 -2.73 -12.21 -1.82
CA LYS A 681 -2.47 -12.68 -3.20
C LYS A 681 -2.04 -11.52 -4.10
N PHE A 682 -2.76 -10.40 -4.07
CA PHE A 682 -2.40 -9.19 -4.82
C PHE A 682 -0.99 -8.67 -4.49
N PHE A 683 -0.56 -8.73 -3.21
CA PHE A 683 0.79 -8.35 -2.84
C PHE A 683 1.85 -9.34 -3.36
N PHE A 684 1.70 -10.63 -3.08
CA PHE A 684 2.72 -11.62 -3.44
C PHE A 684 2.85 -11.85 -4.95
N ALA A 685 1.82 -11.53 -5.75
CA ALA A 685 1.87 -11.62 -7.21
C ALA A 685 2.78 -10.56 -7.87
N SER A 686 3.06 -9.44 -7.19
CA SER A 686 3.93 -8.37 -7.72
C SER A 686 5.14 -8.03 -6.84
N HIS A 687 5.16 -8.44 -5.57
CA HIS A 687 6.29 -8.24 -4.66
C HIS A 687 7.53 -9.00 -5.12
N LYS A 688 8.67 -8.32 -5.09
CA LYS A 688 10.00 -8.92 -5.27
C LYS A 688 10.87 -8.53 -4.08
N CYS A 689 11.39 -9.53 -3.38
CA CYS A 689 12.26 -9.34 -2.21
C CYS A 689 13.48 -8.49 -2.59
N ASN A 690 13.76 -7.47 -1.79
CA ASN A 690 14.88 -6.55 -1.97
C ASN A 690 15.90 -6.68 -0.82
N ASN A 691 16.96 -5.86 -0.86
CA ASN A 691 18.05 -5.92 0.12
C ASN A 691 17.61 -5.66 1.58
N LEU A 692 16.48 -4.98 1.82
CA LEU A 692 15.92 -4.81 3.17
C LEU A 692 15.12 -6.03 3.61
N CYS A 693 14.43 -6.73 2.69
CA CYS A 693 13.78 -8.02 2.96
C CYS A 693 14.84 -9.07 3.36
N GLN A 694 15.99 -9.05 2.67
CA GLN A 694 17.15 -9.89 2.97
C GLN A 694 17.79 -9.53 4.32
N LYS A 695 18.02 -8.24 4.61
CA LYS A 695 18.56 -7.76 5.90
C LYS A 695 17.67 -8.13 7.10
N LEU A 696 16.35 -8.22 6.91
CA LEU A 696 15.41 -8.64 7.94
C LEU A 696 15.26 -10.17 8.07
N GLU A 697 15.84 -10.94 7.15
CA GLU A 697 15.75 -12.40 7.05
C GLU A 697 14.30 -12.91 6.90
N LEU A 698 13.48 -12.22 6.11
CA LEU A 698 12.09 -12.61 5.85
C LEU A 698 12.07 -13.93 5.04
N LYS A 699 11.37 -14.95 5.54
CA LYS A 699 11.36 -16.30 4.94
C LYS A 699 10.28 -16.46 3.87
N SER A 700 9.11 -15.88 4.11
CA SER A 700 7.97 -15.95 3.18
C SER A 700 8.29 -15.31 1.83
N ASN A 701 7.76 -15.87 0.76
CA ASN A 701 7.91 -15.40 -0.62
C ASN A 701 6.77 -15.93 -1.50
N ALA A 702 6.60 -15.40 -2.70
CA ALA A 702 5.52 -15.74 -3.63
C ALA A 702 5.37 -17.26 -3.86
N THR A 703 6.46 -18.00 -4.01
CA THR A 703 6.43 -19.47 -4.21
C THR A 703 5.92 -20.19 -2.96
N THR A 704 6.48 -19.89 -1.77
CA THR A 704 6.03 -20.50 -0.51
C THR A 704 4.60 -20.11 -0.11
N PHE A 705 4.14 -18.93 -0.54
CA PHE A 705 2.77 -18.47 -0.35
C PHE A 705 1.80 -19.25 -1.25
N ALA A 706 2.12 -19.36 -2.55
CA ALA A 706 1.34 -20.12 -3.52
C ALA A 706 1.19 -21.61 -3.17
N SER A 707 2.22 -22.22 -2.55
CA SER A 707 2.17 -23.61 -2.08
C SER A 707 1.59 -23.78 -0.67
N ALA A 708 1.15 -22.70 0.00
CA ALA A 708 0.73 -22.70 1.40
C ALA A 708 1.78 -23.26 2.39
N THR A 709 3.07 -23.15 2.06
CA THR A 709 4.22 -23.61 2.88
C THR A 709 5.05 -22.45 3.43
N CYS A 710 4.44 -21.30 3.74
CA CYS A 710 5.11 -20.18 4.39
C CYS A 710 5.63 -20.57 5.78
N ALA A 711 6.95 -20.74 5.90
CA ALA A 711 7.64 -20.68 7.18
C ALA A 711 7.80 -19.21 7.60
N PHE A 712 7.77 -18.95 8.91
CA PHE A 712 7.91 -17.60 9.46
C PHE A 712 9.12 -17.47 10.39
N LYS A 713 9.64 -16.25 10.56
CA LYS A 713 10.62 -15.90 11.59
C LYS A 713 9.97 -15.83 12.97
N GLU A 714 10.33 -16.77 13.84
CA GLU A 714 9.71 -16.95 15.16
C GLU A 714 10.23 -15.96 16.20
N ASN A 715 11.55 -15.71 16.18
CA ASN A 715 12.27 -14.86 17.12
C ASN A 715 12.58 -13.50 16.50
N TRP A 716 12.20 -12.43 17.21
CA TRP A 716 12.49 -11.04 16.85
C TRP A 716 13.29 -10.38 18.00
N PRO A 717 14.34 -9.60 17.71
CA PRO A 717 15.11 -8.87 18.72
C PRO A 717 14.26 -7.97 19.63
N SER A 718 14.68 -7.81 20.88
CA SER A 718 14.02 -6.89 21.83
C SER A 718 14.24 -5.43 21.45
N LEU A 719 13.19 -4.61 21.61
CA LEU A 719 13.08 -3.27 21.04
C LEU A 719 13.24 -2.20 22.13
N ALA A 720 14.45 -1.66 22.28
CA ALA A 720 14.78 -0.71 23.36
C ALA A 720 15.00 0.75 22.89
N ASP A 721 15.17 0.95 21.58
CA ASP A 721 15.84 2.14 21.02
C ASP A 721 14.96 3.04 20.16
N THR A 722 13.72 2.65 19.81
CA THR A 722 12.76 3.50 19.10
C THR A 722 11.59 3.90 20.00
N VAL A 723 11.22 5.19 19.96
CA VAL A 723 10.11 5.76 20.74
C VAL A 723 9.32 6.80 19.96
N CYS A 724 8.04 6.97 20.27
CA CYS A 724 7.23 8.06 19.73
C CYS A 724 7.46 9.37 20.49
N CYS A 725 7.31 10.50 19.78
CA CYS A 725 7.17 11.81 20.38
C CYS A 725 5.92 11.87 21.28
N SER A 726 6.07 12.26 22.55
CA SER A 726 4.99 12.28 23.55
C SER A 726 3.88 13.32 23.29
N ASN A 727 4.01 14.19 22.28
CA ASN A 727 2.86 14.91 21.75
C ASN A 727 1.99 13.92 20.96
N LYS A 728 0.80 13.58 21.49
CA LYS A 728 -0.10 12.57 20.91
C LYS A 728 -0.59 12.92 19.50
N LEU A 729 -0.66 14.22 19.15
CA LEU A 729 -1.02 14.67 17.79
C LEU A 729 0.17 14.65 16.82
N CYS A 730 1.40 14.52 17.32
CA CYS A 730 2.61 14.37 16.51
C CYS A 730 2.98 12.90 16.36
N GLY A 731 3.22 12.21 17.49
CA GLY A 731 3.63 10.82 17.57
C GLY A 731 4.89 10.42 16.80
N LYS A 732 5.65 11.37 16.20
CA LYS A 732 6.79 11.09 15.33
C LYS A 732 7.73 10.05 15.94
N ILE A 733 8.13 9.03 15.19
CA ILE A 733 9.10 8.03 15.63
C ILE A 733 10.50 8.65 15.70
N LEU A 734 11.19 8.39 16.80
CA LEU A 734 12.51 8.91 17.16
C LEU A 734 13.40 7.78 17.65
N HIS A 735 14.72 7.96 17.50
CA HIS A 735 15.68 7.17 18.26
C HIS A 735 15.74 7.68 19.70
N ARG A 736 15.73 6.78 20.69
CA ARG A 736 15.65 7.10 22.12
C ARG A 736 16.86 7.91 22.64
N ALA A 737 18.00 7.79 21.96
CA ALA A 737 19.19 8.60 22.24
C ALA A 737 19.12 10.04 21.67
N THR A 738 18.29 10.29 20.64
CA THR A 738 18.18 11.64 20.03
C THR A 738 16.97 12.42 20.56
N GLY A 739 15.92 11.73 21.01
CA GLY A 739 14.72 12.35 21.58
C GLY A 739 14.99 13.15 22.86
N LYS A 740 14.52 14.39 22.90
CA LYS A 740 14.71 15.33 24.02
C LYS A 740 13.86 14.92 25.23
N ARG A 741 14.42 15.01 26.44
CA ARG A 741 13.80 14.55 27.69
C ARG A 741 14.09 15.52 28.82
N LEU A 742 13.12 15.70 29.72
CA LEU A 742 13.26 16.47 30.96
C LEU A 742 13.66 15.51 32.09
N GLU A 743 14.78 15.76 32.76
CA GLU A 743 15.22 14.94 33.92
C GLU A 743 14.17 14.91 35.04
N LYS A 744 13.52 16.07 35.26
CA LYS A 744 12.44 16.26 36.24
C LYS A 744 11.08 15.72 35.78
N LEU A 745 10.94 15.26 34.53
CA LEU A 745 9.69 14.71 33.99
C LEU A 745 9.96 13.39 33.24
N PRO A 746 10.34 12.33 33.97
CA PRO A 746 10.65 11.04 33.37
C PRO A 746 9.44 10.44 32.64
N GLY A 747 9.70 9.75 31.52
CA GLY A 747 8.69 9.13 30.65
C GLY A 747 8.40 9.92 29.37
N TYR A 748 8.52 11.25 29.39
CA TYR A 748 8.20 12.10 28.23
C TYR A 748 9.40 12.34 27.32
N THR A 749 9.28 12.00 26.04
CA THR A 749 10.33 12.15 25.01
C THR A 749 9.80 12.94 23.82
N TRP A 750 10.52 13.97 23.37
CA TRP A 750 10.02 14.93 22.38
C TRP A 750 10.93 15.00 21.14
N CYS A 751 10.32 15.29 19.99
CA CYS A 751 11.04 15.60 18.75
C CYS A 751 11.47 17.08 18.74
N ASP A 752 12.47 17.41 17.92
CA ASP A 752 13.06 18.75 17.83
C ASP A 752 12.08 19.84 17.37
N ALA A 753 10.95 19.46 16.75
CA ALA A 753 9.87 20.40 16.39
C ALA A 753 8.89 20.67 17.55
N CYS A 754 8.68 19.70 18.45
CA CYS A 754 7.76 19.84 19.58
C CYS A 754 8.46 20.38 20.84
N TRP A 755 9.76 20.13 21.02
CA TRP A 755 10.49 20.57 22.21
C TRP A 755 10.51 22.11 22.40
N PRO A 756 10.79 22.95 21.39
CA PRO A 756 10.80 24.41 21.58
C PRO A 756 9.41 24.98 21.92
N GLN A 757 8.33 24.31 21.52
CA GLN A 757 6.95 24.69 21.86
C GLN A 757 6.61 24.38 23.32
N LEU A 758 7.25 23.35 23.92
CA LEU A 758 7.09 23.02 25.33
C LEU A 758 7.56 24.16 26.23
N GLU A 759 8.73 24.72 25.92
CA GLU A 759 9.41 25.80 26.65
C GLU A 759 8.73 27.16 26.41
N SER A 760 8.53 27.53 25.14
CA SER A 760 8.00 28.86 24.75
C SER A 760 6.52 29.10 25.13
N SER A 761 5.75 28.04 25.42
CA SER A 761 4.34 28.14 25.82
C SER A 761 4.11 28.11 27.34
N VAL A 762 5.16 28.22 28.18
CA VAL A 762 5.04 28.29 29.65
C VAL A 762 4.47 29.65 30.08
N VAL A 763 3.18 29.65 30.43
CA VAL A 763 2.46 30.82 30.94
C VAL A 763 2.23 30.73 32.45
N ASN A 764 2.09 31.87 33.09
CA ASN A 764 1.65 31.95 34.49
C ASN A 764 0.12 31.99 34.55
N LEU A 765 -0.49 31.05 35.25
CA LEU A 765 -1.94 30.92 35.45
C LEU A 765 -2.32 31.30 36.88
N ARG A 766 -3.48 31.93 37.09
CA ARG A 766 -4.06 32.17 38.43
C ARG A 766 -4.94 30.99 38.82
N CYS A 767 -4.88 30.56 40.09
CA CYS A 767 -5.80 29.54 40.60
C CYS A 767 -7.22 30.10 40.76
N ALA A 768 -8.23 29.40 40.22
CA ALA A 768 -9.63 29.79 40.33
C ALA A 768 -10.20 29.72 41.77
N VAL A 769 -9.57 28.94 42.66
CA VAL A 769 -9.95 28.86 44.10
C VAL A 769 -9.20 29.90 44.93
N ALA A 770 -7.96 30.23 44.55
CA ALA A 770 -7.10 31.17 45.25
C ALA A 770 -6.45 32.12 44.22
N PRO A 771 -7.11 33.23 43.81
CA PRO A 771 -6.64 34.08 42.70
C PRO A 771 -5.26 34.73 42.87
N TYR A 772 -4.72 34.68 44.09
CA TYR A 772 -3.37 35.12 44.46
C TYR A 772 -2.29 34.03 44.27
N HIS A 773 -2.67 32.74 44.17
CA HIS A 773 -1.75 31.67 43.77
C HIS A 773 -1.54 31.74 42.24
N VAL A 774 -0.28 31.95 41.83
CA VAL A 774 0.14 32.03 40.43
C VAL A 774 1.12 30.90 40.12
N PHE A 775 0.75 30.01 39.20
CA PHE A 775 1.53 28.81 38.88
C PHE A 775 1.93 28.76 37.40
N PRO A 776 3.16 28.34 37.06
CA PRO A 776 3.60 28.17 35.67
C PRO A 776 3.06 26.87 35.08
N MET A 777 2.60 26.90 33.83
CA MET A 777 2.17 25.72 33.07
C MET A 777 2.42 25.90 31.56
N SER A 778 2.94 24.87 30.89
CA SER A 778 3.04 24.85 29.42
C SER A 778 1.67 24.61 28.78
N ARG A 779 1.17 25.55 27.96
CA ARG A 779 -0.09 25.36 27.22
C ARG A 779 0.02 24.25 26.19
N PHE A 780 1.16 24.19 25.48
CA PHE A 780 1.44 23.14 24.51
C PHE A 780 1.47 21.77 25.17
N PHE A 781 2.01 21.64 26.38
CA PHE A 781 1.97 20.37 27.11
C PHE A 781 0.53 19.87 27.28
N CYS A 782 -0.36 20.68 27.86
CA CYS A 782 -1.76 20.30 28.09
C CYS A 782 -2.44 19.81 26.81
N GLU A 783 -2.36 20.62 25.74
CA GLU A 783 -2.93 20.30 24.42
C GLU A 783 -2.34 19.02 23.83
N SER A 784 -1.01 18.85 23.90
CA SER A 784 -0.30 17.67 23.38
C SER A 784 -0.68 16.35 24.07
N GLN A 785 -1.23 16.42 25.29
CA GLN A 785 -1.73 15.27 26.04
C GLN A 785 -3.24 15.05 25.89
N GLY A 786 -3.95 15.99 25.26
CA GLY A 786 -5.41 16.00 25.12
C GLY A 786 -6.18 16.64 26.28
N GLN A 787 -5.49 17.37 27.15
CA GLN A 787 -6.03 17.86 28.42
C GLN A 787 -6.34 19.36 28.37
N ASN A 788 -7.49 19.74 28.92
CA ASN A 788 -7.85 21.13 29.17
C ASN A 788 -6.82 21.81 30.09
N ILE A 789 -6.54 23.10 29.86
CA ILE A 789 -5.64 23.89 30.71
C ILE A 789 -6.22 23.93 32.14
N PRO A 790 -5.49 23.47 33.18
CA PRO A 790 -6.03 23.38 34.53
C PRO A 790 -6.41 24.74 35.12
N ARG A 791 -7.59 24.82 35.76
CA ARG A 791 -8.08 26.04 36.42
C ARG A 791 -7.59 26.22 37.86
N LYS A 792 -7.05 25.17 38.50
CA LYS A 792 -6.55 25.19 39.88
C LYS A 792 -5.03 24.96 39.92
N CYS A 793 -4.31 25.63 40.82
CA CYS A 793 -2.88 25.36 41.07
C CYS A 793 -2.71 23.99 41.77
N PHE A 794 -1.47 23.48 41.87
CA PHE A 794 -1.22 22.10 42.33
C PHE A 794 -1.87 21.81 43.70
N GLU A 795 -1.64 22.68 44.68
CA GLU A 795 -2.19 22.52 46.05
C GLU A 795 -3.72 22.50 46.11
N HIS A 796 -4.40 23.13 45.15
CA HIS A 796 -5.86 23.22 45.11
C HIS A 796 -6.53 22.19 44.18
N ARG A 797 -5.78 21.23 43.62
CA ARG A 797 -6.35 20.13 42.82
C ARG A 797 -6.71 18.88 43.61
N GLY A 798 -6.23 18.74 44.85
CA GLY A 798 -6.34 17.51 45.61
C GLY A 798 -5.43 16.37 45.12
N GLU A 799 -4.42 16.67 44.29
CA GLU A 799 -3.34 15.73 43.97
C GLU A 799 -2.59 15.39 45.28
N VAL A 800 -2.79 14.18 45.79
CA VAL A 800 -2.45 13.81 47.17
C VAL A 800 -0.95 13.94 47.44
N ARG A 801 -0.57 14.94 48.24
CA ARG A 801 0.67 14.88 49.03
C ARG A 801 0.54 13.65 49.92
N THR A 802 1.34 12.61 49.71
CA THR A 802 1.36 11.39 50.54
C THR A 802 2.00 11.65 51.91
N ARG A 803 1.36 12.52 52.69
CA ARG A 803 1.47 12.62 54.14
C ARG A 803 0.34 11.79 54.73
N ASP A 804 0.58 10.50 54.88
CA ASP A 804 0.20 9.74 56.08
C ASP A 804 0.76 8.31 56.00
N SER A 805 1.84 8.12 56.73
CA SER A 805 2.45 6.83 57.07
C SER A 805 3.33 7.09 58.30
N PRO A 806 2.91 6.70 59.51
CA PRO A 806 3.63 7.09 60.71
C PRO A 806 4.96 6.34 60.87
N VAL A 807 6.02 7.13 61.06
CA VAL A 807 7.31 6.75 61.68
C VAL A 807 8.02 5.51 61.09
N ILE A 808 9.01 5.76 60.23
CA ILE A 808 10.28 5.00 60.19
C ILE A 808 11.41 5.91 59.69
N SER A 809 12.63 5.65 60.19
CA SER A 809 13.91 6.36 60.02
C SER A 809 14.08 7.38 58.88
N ALA A 810 14.63 8.56 59.22
CA ALA A 810 15.05 9.57 58.26
C ALA A 810 16.31 9.16 57.46
N LYS A 811 16.11 8.56 56.28
CA LYS A 811 17.05 8.55 55.13
C LYS A 811 16.24 8.33 53.84
N THR A 812 16.77 8.79 52.71
CA THR A 812 16.13 8.77 51.39
C THR A 812 14.71 9.38 51.31
N ARG A 813 14.59 10.70 51.41
CA ARG A 813 13.55 11.39 50.63
C ARG A 813 13.87 11.18 49.14
N ARG A 814 12.92 10.63 48.38
CA ARG A 814 12.85 10.81 46.92
C ARG A 814 11.62 11.64 46.64
N ASP A 815 11.82 12.91 46.29
CA ASP A 815 10.72 13.81 45.96
C ASP A 815 10.11 13.37 44.62
N GLY A 816 8.86 12.89 44.66
CA GLY A 816 8.12 12.49 43.47
C GLY A 816 7.62 13.71 42.71
N ILE A 817 8.41 14.20 41.76
CA ILE A 817 8.00 15.30 40.87
C ILE A 817 6.88 14.80 39.95
N THR A 818 5.70 15.41 40.06
CA THR A 818 4.58 15.14 39.14
C THR A 818 4.59 16.12 37.97
N VAL A 819 3.80 15.81 36.93
CA VAL A 819 3.52 16.68 35.77
C VAL A 819 3.04 18.08 36.18
N ALA A 820 2.46 18.20 37.38
CA ALA A 820 1.86 19.42 37.92
C ALA A 820 2.77 20.23 38.87
N ASP A 821 4.02 19.81 39.13
CA ASP A 821 4.93 20.56 40.00
C ASP A 821 5.27 21.94 39.40
N GLU A 822 4.98 22.99 40.15
CA GLU A 822 5.26 24.38 39.78
C GLU A 822 6.77 24.64 39.61
N ARG A 823 7.62 23.84 40.27
CA ARG A 823 9.09 23.88 40.16
C ARG A 823 9.62 23.26 38.87
N LEU A 824 8.85 22.40 38.20
CA LEU A 824 9.19 21.85 36.89
C LEU A 824 9.14 22.98 35.85
N TRP A 825 7.95 23.51 35.62
CA TRP A 825 7.68 24.54 34.61
C TRP A 825 8.37 25.87 34.92
N GLY A 826 8.52 26.23 36.20
CA GLY A 826 9.30 27.39 36.62
C GLY A 826 10.77 27.32 36.18
N SER A 827 11.38 26.13 36.22
CA SER A 827 12.81 25.97 35.89
C SER A 827 13.14 25.98 34.40
N LEU A 828 12.18 25.69 33.52
CA LEU A 828 12.32 25.93 32.08
C LEU A 828 12.35 27.43 31.75
N ARG A 829 11.71 28.25 32.59
CA ARG A 829 11.60 29.71 32.39
C ARG A 829 12.93 30.43 32.60
N SER A 830 13.76 29.97 33.53
CA SER A 830 15.04 30.57 33.90
C SER A 830 16.19 30.31 32.91
N ALA A 831 16.05 29.34 32.00
CA ALA A 831 17.11 28.99 31.04
C ALA A 831 17.32 30.07 29.96
N ASN A 832 16.30 30.89 29.66
CA ASN A 832 16.37 31.96 28.66
C ASN A 832 16.73 33.35 29.25
N THR A 833 16.98 33.45 30.56
CA THR A 833 17.33 34.72 31.24
C THR A 833 18.81 34.88 31.56
N THR A 834 19.67 33.91 31.23
CA THR A 834 21.13 33.97 31.46
C THR A 834 21.90 34.02 30.14
N GLY A 835 21.40 34.82 29.18
CA GLY A 835 21.88 34.85 27.79
C GLY A 835 21.87 36.22 27.14
N ARG A 836 21.83 37.30 27.93
CA ARG A 836 22.03 38.71 27.53
C ARG A 836 22.28 39.57 28.77
N ASP A 837 23.55 39.75 29.08
CA ASP A 837 24.16 40.90 29.75
C ASP A 837 25.54 41.10 29.08
#